data_AF-A0A1C6SMJ7-F1
#
_entry.id   AF-A0A1C6SMJ7-F1
#
_cell.length_a   1.000
_cell.length_b   1.000
_cell.length_c   1.000
_cell.angle_alpha   90.00
_cell.angle_beta   90.00
_cell.angle_gamma   90.00
#
_symmetry.space_group_name_H-M   'P 1'
#
loop_
_entity.id
_entity.type
_entity.pdbx_description
1 polymer ?
#
loop_
_entity_poly.entity_id
_entity_poly.type
_entity_poly.pdbx_seq_one_letter_code
_entity_poly.pdbx_strand_id
1 'polypeptide(L)'
;MTQSRAAGVLDGFGAATREWFTAAFEAPTAAQAGAWRAIAAGRNALVVAPTGSGKTLAAFLWSLDRLARESAPAEPRRRCRVLYVSPLKALAVDVERNLRTPLAGIRQAATRLGVAPPDITVGMRTGDTPTDERRAFARTPPDVLITTPESLFLLLTSAARDSLRGVETVIVDEVHAVAGTKRGAHLALSLERLDELLPRPAQRIGLSATVRPVDLCARFLGGARPVEVVATTTAKTIEISVQVPVEDMTRLDEQETPPDDLGGPGPRRASIWPAVEERVLALIRAHRSTIVFTNSRRSAERLCARLNELAAEEPAEGRAVTADPATGRAVSADPATGRAATPGYDHSGPARPGRTPGELMAQAGAAAGAVPVIARAHHGSVSREERKHIEEALKSGQLPAVVATSSLELGIDMGAVDLVVQIEAPPSVAAGLQRVGRAGHQVGAVSRGVVFPKHRGDLLSCTVVAERMTDGAIEELHYPRNPLDVLAQQVVAMVALEPWRVGDLAVVVRRAAPFAELPDSALHAVLDMLSGRYPSTAFAELRPRLVWDRAADVLTGRPGAQRLAVTSGGTIPDRGLFGVFLAGAERAARVGELDEEMVYESRVGDVFLLGSSSWRIEDITPDRVLVSPAPGQAAKMPFWKGDQLGRPVELGRAIGARVRTLLRQPDAEAVAALRAGGLDDWAAGNLMAYLREQREATRALPDDRTVVVERFRDELGDWRLAVHSVLGARVNGPWALAVGRRLAERYGVDAQVMPSDDGIVVRLPDTAEEPPGADVVVFEPDEVAQLVEESVGTSALFASRFRECAARALLLPRRDPRRRQPLWQQRQRAAQLLDVAREYADFPVTLEAARECLQDVFDQPALADLMRDLASRKVRLVEVETPQPSPFARSLLFGYVGAFLYEGDAPLAERRAAALALDSALLGELLGRVDLRELLDPAVLAETERQLRWLTEQRRVRDAEDVVELLRVVGDLADEELAARGVPDDWLTGLAAARRVLRVRIAGQERWVGVEDAARLRDALGVALPVGVAEAYLTPVADPLGDLVARYARTHGPFAAATCAARFGLGVFVVEQTLRRLAAAGRVVPGEFSPDTAGSQWCDAEVLRLLRRRSLAALRREIEPVAPRALAAFLPRWQQVGSSARGWRPSPPPSSSCRA
;
A
#
# COMPACT_ATOMS: atom_id res chain seq x y z
N MET A 1 -41.86 -7.41 -29.47
CA MET A 1 -42.33 -6.39 -28.50
C MET A 1 -41.21 -5.60 -27.81
N THR A 2 -39.96 -6.08 -27.77
CA THR A 2 -38.81 -5.44 -27.09
C THR A 2 -38.19 -4.26 -27.85
N GLN A 3 -38.12 -4.30 -29.19
CA GLN A 3 -37.56 -3.19 -30.00
C GLN A 3 -38.40 -1.90 -29.95
N SER A 4 -39.74 -1.99 -29.92
CA SER A 4 -40.62 -0.82 -29.83
C SER A 4 -40.51 -0.06 -28.50
N ARG A 5 -40.14 -0.73 -27.40
CA ARG A 5 -39.88 -0.08 -26.09
C ARG A 5 -38.50 0.59 -26.00
N ALA A 6 -37.51 0.17 -26.80
CA ALA A 6 -36.17 0.75 -26.79
C ALA A 6 -36.11 2.12 -27.50
N ALA A 7 -36.89 2.30 -28.57
CA ALA A 7 -37.00 3.58 -29.28
C ALA A 7 -37.57 4.70 -28.40
N GLY A 8 -38.53 4.40 -27.52
CA GLY A 8 -39.18 5.39 -26.65
C GLY A 8 -38.32 5.96 -25.51
N VAL A 9 -37.17 5.35 -25.16
CA VAL A 9 -36.30 5.91 -24.12
C VAL A 9 -35.55 7.15 -24.61
N LEU A 10 -35.25 7.23 -25.92
CA LEU A 10 -34.62 8.39 -26.53
C LEU A 10 -35.54 9.62 -26.56
N ASP A 11 -36.85 9.43 -26.43
CA ASP A 11 -37.83 10.53 -26.37
C ASP A 11 -37.70 11.40 -25.12
N GLY A 12 -37.09 10.89 -24.06
CA GLY A 12 -36.80 11.64 -22.84
C GLY A 12 -35.64 12.64 -22.98
N PHE A 13 -34.82 12.52 -24.02
CA PHE A 13 -33.67 13.40 -24.27
C PHE A 13 -34.05 14.62 -25.11
N GLY A 14 -33.29 15.71 -24.97
CA GLY A 14 -33.39 16.89 -25.83
C GLY A 14 -33.09 16.58 -27.30
N ALA A 15 -33.60 17.42 -28.20
CA ALA A 15 -33.55 17.19 -29.65
C ALA A 15 -32.11 17.00 -30.17
N ALA A 16 -31.15 17.83 -29.75
CA ALA A 16 -29.76 17.74 -30.17
C ALA A 16 -29.08 16.43 -29.72
N THR A 17 -29.32 16.00 -28.48
CA THR A 17 -28.78 14.74 -27.95
C THR A 17 -29.35 13.54 -28.67
N ARG A 18 -30.67 13.55 -28.94
CA ARG A 18 -31.37 12.49 -29.67
C ARG A 18 -30.88 12.36 -31.11
N GLU A 19 -30.75 13.47 -31.83
CA GLU A 19 -30.25 13.48 -33.20
C GLU A 19 -28.81 12.95 -33.25
N TRP A 20 -27.94 13.42 -32.35
CA TRP A 20 -26.57 12.93 -32.29
C TRP A 20 -26.52 11.43 -32.04
N PHE A 21 -27.26 10.92 -31.05
CA PHE A 21 -27.22 9.50 -30.71
C PHE A 21 -27.69 8.62 -31.87
N THR A 22 -28.79 9.01 -32.53
CA THR A 22 -29.38 8.27 -33.67
C THR A 22 -28.45 8.29 -34.89
N ALA A 23 -27.66 9.35 -35.07
CA ALA A 23 -26.65 9.42 -36.13
C ALA A 23 -25.38 8.61 -35.81
N ALA A 24 -25.04 8.48 -34.52
CA ALA A 24 -23.81 7.81 -34.07
C ALA A 24 -23.98 6.30 -33.85
N PHE A 25 -25.17 5.84 -33.49
CA PHE A 25 -25.46 4.45 -33.12
C PHE A 25 -26.78 3.97 -33.71
N GLU A 26 -26.86 2.68 -34.04
CA GLU A 26 -28.08 2.06 -34.57
C GLU A 26 -29.23 2.06 -33.55
N ALA A 27 -28.94 1.66 -32.30
CA ALA A 27 -29.92 1.63 -31.21
C ALA A 27 -29.24 1.66 -29.83
N PRO A 28 -29.96 2.09 -28.77
CA PRO A 28 -29.49 1.96 -27.40
C PRO A 28 -29.31 0.50 -26.96
N THR A 29 -28.27 0.23 -26.17
CA THR A 29 -28.10 -1.08 -25.51
C THR A 29 -29.12 -1.26 -24.38
N ALA A 30 -29.39 -2.51 -23.98
CA ALA A 30 -30.27 -2.78 -22.85
C ALA A 30 -29.80 -2.12 -21.54
N ALA A 31 -28.48 -2.05 -21.34
CA ALA A 31 -27.86 -1.42 -20.18
C ALA A 31 -28.10 0.09 -20.19
N GLN A 32 -27.93 0.73 -21.35
CA GLN A 32 -28.23 2.15 -21.56
C GLN A 32 -29.71 2.46 -21.32
N ALA A 33 -30.61 1.72 -21.97
CA ALA A 33 -32.05 1.94 -21.84
C ALA A 33 -32.57 1.72 -20.41
N GLY A 34 -32.01 0.77 -19.66
CA GLY A 34 -32.32 0.55 -18.25
C GLY A 34 -31.79 1.68 -17.36
N ALA A 35 -30.51 2.05 -17.54
CA ALA A 35 -29.87 3.12 -16.78
C ALA A 35 -30.59 4.46 -16.98
N TRP A 36 -30.90 4.84 -18.21
CA TRP A 36 -31.56 6.11 -18.50
C TRP A 36 -32.97 6.18 -17.89
N ARG A 37 -33.73 5.08 -17.84
CA ARG A 37 -35.03 5.04 -17.15
C ARG A 37 -34.89 5.25 -15.64
N ALA A 38 -33.91 4.61 -15.01
CA ALA A 38 -33.63 4.79 -13.58
C ALA A 38 -33.17 6.22 -13.27
N ILE A 39 -32.21 6.72 -14.06
CA ILE A 39 -31.59 8.03 -13.87
C ILE A 39 -32.60 9.15 -14.12
N ALA A 40 -33.40 9.06 -15.20
CA ALA A 40 -34.42 10.06 -15.53
C ALA A 40 -35.50 10.20 -14.44
N ALA A 41 -35.78 9.13 -13.71
CA ALA A 41 -36.72 9.14 -12.58
C ALA A 41 -36.09 9.64 -11.27
N GLY A 42 -34.84 10.14 -11.29
CA GLY A 42 -34.15 10.66 -10.11
C GLY A 42 -33.66 9.60 -9.13
N ARG A 43 -33.67 8.31 -9.50
CA ARG A 43 -33.23 7.22 -8.63
C ARG A 43 -31.73 6.98 -8.75
N ASN A 44 -31.09 6.57 -7.66
CA ASN A 44 -29.72 6.03 -7.75
C ASN A 44 -29.74 4.75 -8.59
N ALA A 45 -28.67 4.48 -9.33
CA ALA A 45 -28.61 3.32 -10.23
C ALA A 45 -27.27 2.59 -10.12
N LEU A 46 -27.29 1.26 -10.10
CA LEU A 46 -26.10 0.42 -10.27
C LEU A 46 -26.22 -0.33 -11.59
N VAL A 47 -25.38 0.02 -12.56
CA VAL A 47 -25.36 -0.63 -13.88
C VAL A 47 -24.34 -1.76 -13.87
N VAL A 48 -24.84 -2.99 -14.02
CA VAL A 48 -24.03 -4.21 -14.11
C VAL A 48 -24.11 -4.74 -15.54
N ALA A 49 -23.03 -4.53 -16.30
CA ALA A 49 -22.96 -4.95 -17.69
C ALA A 49 -21.50 -5.22 -18.12
N PRO A 50 -21.24 -6.16 -19.04
CA PRO A 50 -19.89 -6.51 -19.47
C PRO A 50 -19.16 -5.34 -20.15
N THR A 51 -17.85 -5.50 -20.37
CA THR A 51 -17.06 -4.55 -21.17
C THR A 51 -17.63 -4.45 -22.59
N GLY A 52 -17.52 -3.28 -23.22
CA GLY A 52 -18.13 -3.03 -24.53
C GLY A 52 -19.66 -2.81 -24.53
N SER A 53 -20.37 -2.78 -23.38
CA SER A 53 -21.84 -2.60 -23.36
C SER A 53 -22.33 -1.14 -23.38
N GLY A 54 -21.43 -0.17 -23.61
CA GLY A 54 -21.77 1.26 -23.61
C GLY A 54 -22.03 1.87 -22.23
N LYS A 55 -21.43 1.31 -21.15
CA LYS A 55 -21.60 1.75 -19.75
C LYS A 55 -21.34 3.25 -19.55
N THR A 56 -20.33 3.81 -20.22
CA THR A 56 -19.99 5.23 -20.09
C THR A 56 -21.16 6.12 -20.52
N LEU A 57 -21.75 5.88 -21.71
CA LEU A 57 -22.94 6.64 -22.14
C LEU A 57 -24.18 6.34 -21.30
N ALA A 58 -24.29 5.13 -20.74
CA ALA A 58 -25.36 4.79 -19.81
C ALA A 58 -25.35 5.70 -18.57
N ALA A 59 -24.16 6.02 -18.03
CA ALA A 59 -24.02 6.92 -16.87
C ALA A 59 -24.04 8.41 -17.23
N PHE A 60 -23.39 8.82 -18.32
CA PHE A 60 -23.17 10.26 -18.60
C PHE A 60 -24.28 10.93 -19.41
N LEU A 61 -24.91 10.22 -20.35
CA LEU A 61 -25.65 10.89 -21.42
C LEU A 61 -26.84 11.72 -20.89
N TRP A 62 -27.53 11.23 -19.85
CA TRP A 62 -28.62 11.97 -19.21
C TRP A 62 -28.14 13.27 -18.55
N SER A 63 -27.02 13.22 -17.83
CA SER A 63 -26.44 14.42 -17.23
C SER A 63 -25.94 15.40 -18.29
N LEU A 64 -25.29 14.93 -19.36
CA LEU A 64 -24.87 15.79 -20.47
C LEU A 64 -26.05 16.47 -21.16
N ASP A 65 -27.15 15.75 -21.37
CA ASP A 65 -28.37 16.30 -21.94
C ASP A 65 -28.99 17.39 -21.05
N ARG A 66 -29.01 17.18 -19.73
CA ARG A 66 -29.45 18.22 -18.78
C ARG A 66 -28.55 19.45 -18.83
N LEU A 67 -27.23 19.26 -18.83
CA LEU A 67 -26.26 20.36 -18.97
C LEU A 67 -26.43 21.12 -20.29
N ALA A 68 -26.84 20.44 -21.36
CA ALA A 68 -27.05 21.05 -22.67
C ALA A 68 -28.36 21.86 -22.75
N ARG A 69 -29.40 21.45 -22.00
CA ARG A 69 -30.72 22.11 -21.97
C ARG A 69 -30.79 23.26 -20.97
N GLU A 70 -30.08 23.15 -19.86
CA GLU A 70 -30.10 24.12 -18.77
C GLU A 70 -28.95 25.14 -18.94
N SER A 71 -29.26 26.43 -18.76
CA SER A 71 -28.22 27.47 -18.75
C SER A 71 -27.24 27.27 -17.59
N ALA A 72 -25.97 27.66 -17.79
CA ALA A 72 -24.98 27.62 -16.72
C ALA A 72 -25.44 28.48 -15.52
N PRO A 73 -25.25 28.01 -14.27
CA PRO A 73 -25.59 28.79 -13.09
C PRO A 73 -24.91 30.16 -13.08
N ALA A 74 -25.62 31.19 -12.64
CA ALA A 74 -25.08 32.56 -12.56
C ALA A 74 -23.89 32.67 -11.57
N GLU A 75 -23.89 31.86 -10.51
CA GLU A 75 -22.76 31.76 -9.57
C GLU A 75 -21.72 30.76 -10.11
N PRO A 76 -20.50 31.20 -10.49
CA PRO A 76 -19.52 30.32 -11.13
C PRO A 76 -19.13 29.10 -10.30
N ARG A 77 -19.10 29.23 -8.96
CA ARG A 77 -18.78 28.13 -8.03
C ARG A 77 -19.82 27.01 -8.02
N ARG A 78 -21.04 27.26 -8.51
CA ARG A 78 -22.09 26.24 -8.65
C ARG A 78 -22.08 25.54 -10.02
N ARG A 79 -21.14 25.89 -10.91
CA ARG A 79 -21.09 25.33 -12.27
C ARG A 79 -20.85 23.81 -12.30
N CYS A 80 -20.05 23.28 -11.38
CA CYS A 80 -19.78 21.84 -11.29
C CYS A 80 -21.03 21.09 -10.83
N ARG A 81 -21.67 20.39 -11.77
CA ARG A 81 -22.93 19.67 -11.56
C ARG A 81 -22.77 18.15 -11.66
N VAL A 82 -21.71 17.66 -12.31
CA VAL A 82 -21.41 16.22 -12.43
C VAL A 82 -20.04 15.91 -11.86
N LEU A 83 -19.99 14.99 -10.89
CA LEU A 83 -18.76 14.46 -10.32
C LEU A 83 -18.57 13.02 -10.80
N TYR A 84 -17.46 12.75 -11.46
CA TYR A 84 -17.05 11.40 -11.84
C TYR A 84 -15.84 10.97 -11.01
N VAL A 85 -15.97 9.85 -10.31
CA VAL A 85 -14.95 9.26 -9.44
C VAL A 85 -14.44 7.97 -10.06
N SER A 86 -13.15 7.97 -10.42
CA SER A 86 -12.46 6.80 -10.95
C SER A 86 -11.52 6.20 -9.90
N PRO A 87 -11.45 4.85 -9.76
CA PRO A 87 -10.46 4.21 -8.92
C PRO A 87 -9.03 4.35 -9.47
N LEU A 88 -8.87 4.56 -10.78
CA LEU A 88 -7.56 4.67 -11.43
C LEU A 88 -7.38 5.99 -12.17
N LYS A 89 -6.18 6.56 -12.10
CA LYS A 89 -5.83 7.79 -12.83
C LYS A 89 -5.87 7.60 -14.35
N ALA A 90 -5.44 6.44 -14.86
CA ALA A 90 -5.46 6.16 -16.30
C ALA A 90 -6.88 6.14 -16.85
N LEU A 91 -7.81 5.48 -16.15
CA LEU A 91 -9.24 5.50 -16.48
C LEU A 91 -9.84 6.91 -16.44
N ALA A 92 -9.42 7.77 -15.49
CA ALA A 92 -9.86 9.17 -15.46
C ALA A 92 -9.47 9.93 -16.73
N VAL A 93 -8.25 9.73 -17.23
CA VAL A 93 -7.76 10.33 -18.49
C VAL A 93 -8.51 9.79 -19.71
N ASP A 94 -8.77 8.48 -19.75
CA ASP A 94 -9.49 7.87 -20.87
C ASP A 94 -10.94 8.37 -20.94
N VAL A 95 -11.64 8.48 -19.79
CA VAL A 95 -13.01 9.02 -19.76
C VAL A 95 -13.05 10.49 -20.19
N GLU A 96 -12.10 11.32 -19.77
CA GLU A 96 -12.02 12.72 -20.23
C GLU A 96 -11.94 12.79 -21.77
N ARG A 97 -11.11 11.93 -22.38
CA ARG A 97 -10.98 11.83 -23.84
C ARG A 97 -12.27 11.32 -24.49
N ASN A 98 -12.86 10.26 -23.95
CA ASN A 98 -14.06 9.62 -24.50
C ASN A 98 -15.29 10.55 -24.45
N LEU A 99 -15.34 11.50 -23.51
CA LEU A 99 -16.40 12.51 -23.45
C LEU A 99 -16.31 13.58 -24.55
N ARG A 100 -15.18 13.71 -25.26
CA ARG A 100 -15.05 14.71 -26.35
C ARG A 100 -15.99 14.42 -27.51
N THR A 101 -16.14 13.14 -27.88
CA THR A 101 -17.00 12.70 -28.99
C THR A 101 -18.47 13.06 -28.79
N PRO A 102 -19.13 12.68 -27.67
CA PRO A 102 -20.53 13.07 -27.43
C PRO A 102 -20.68 14.59 -27.32
N LEU A 103 -19.76 15.30 -26.65
CA LEU A 103 -19.85 16.75 -26.50
C LEU A 103 -19.75 17.49 -27.84
N ALA A 104 -18.81 17.10 -28.70
CA ALA A 104 -18.68 17.67 -30.04
C ALA A 104 -19.91 17.34 -30.91
N GLY A 105 -20.39 16.10 -30.82
CA GLY A 105 -21.56 15.64 -31.58
C GLY A 105 -22.86 16.35 -31.19
N ILE A 106 -23.14 16.50 -29.90
CA ILE A 106 -24.31 17.26 -29.40
C ILE A 106 -24.22 18.72 -29.84
N ARG A 107 -23.03 19.34 -29.79
CA ARG A 107 -22.81 20.72 -30.24
C ARG A 107 -23.11 20.90 -31.72
N GLN A 108 -22.62 19.97 -32.56
CA GLN A 108 -22.88 19.99 -34.00
C GLN A 108 -24.37 19.77 -34.31
N ALA A 109 -25.03 18.84 -33.62
CA ALA A 109 -26.47 18.61 -33.75
C ALA A 109 -27.29 19.85 -33.34
N ALA A 110 -26.93 20.51 -32.24
CA ALA A 110 -27.57 21.76 -31.81
C ALA A 110 -27.47 22.84 -32.91
N THR A 111 -26.29 23.02 -33.50
CA THR A 111 -26.09 23.96 -34.62
C THR A 111 -26.94 23.60 -35.84
N ARG A 112 -27.05 22.31 -36.20
CA ARG A 112 -27.90 21.86 -37.34
C ARG A 112 -29.38 22.11 -37.09
N LEU A 113 -29.83 21.94 -35.85
CA LEU A 113 -31.21 22.19 -35.43
C LEU A 113 -31.53 23.68 -35.21
N GLY A 114 -30.56 24.58 -35.36
CA GLY A 114 -30.74 26.01 -35.10
C GLY A 114 -30.91 26.36 -33.61
N VAL A 115 -30.48 25.47 -32.71
CA VAL A 115 -30.49 25.69 -31.25
C VAL A 115 -29.11 26.17 -30.80
N ALA A 116 -29.06 27.01 -29.76
CA ALA A 116 -27.79 27.50 -29.21
C ALA A 116 -26.87 26.32 -28.81
N PRO A 117 -25.61 26.29 -29.29
CA PRO A 117 -24.69 25.21 -28.99
C PRO A 117 -24.29 25.23 -27.51
N PRO A 118 -24.40 24.11 -26.78
CA PRO A 118 -24.10 24.08 -25.35
C PRO A 118 -22.59 24.24 -25.08
N ASP A 119 -22.24 25.03 -24.07
CA ASP A 119 -20.86 25.23 -23.60
C ASP A 119 -20.59 24.39 -22.33
N ILE A 120 -20.42 23.08 -22.53
CA ILE A 120 -20.11 22.13 -21.45
C ILE A 120 -18.61 21.96 -21.32
N THR A 121 -18.10 22.23 -20.12
CA THR A 121 -16.68 22.08 -19.77
C THR A 121 -16.42 20.81 -18.97
N VAL A 122 -15.33 20.10 -19.29
CA VAL A 122 -14.85 18.92 -18.56
C VAL A 122 -13.48 19.25 -18.02
N GLY A 123 -13.25 18.96 -16.74
CA GLY A 123 -11.95 19.17 -16.10
C GLY A 123 -11.58 18.02 -15.17
N MET A 124 -10.29 17.91 -14.87
CA MET A 124 -9.76 16.82 -14.07
C MET A 124 -9.02 17.31 -12.83
N ARG A 125 -9.31 16.69 -11.69
CA ARG A 125 -8.59 16.90 -10.44
C ARG A 125 -8.05 15.60 -9.91
N THR A 126 -6.75 15.37 -10.10
CA THR A 126 -6.02 14.23 -9.52
C THR A 126 -4.80 14.70 -8.73
N GLY A 127 -4.05 13.76 -8.14
CA GLY A 127 -2.74 14.03 -7.56
C GLY A 127 -1.74 14.67 -8.55
N ASP A 128 -1.97 14.52 -9.86
CA ASP A 128 -1.05 14.96 -10.91
C ASP A 128 -1.41 16.33 -11.51
N THR A 129 -2.56 16.91 -11.14
CA THR A 129 -2.99 18.23 -11.63
C THR A 129 -2.00 19.32 -11.19
N PRO A 130 -1.48 20.18 -12.10
CA PRO A 130 -0.60 21.30 -11.76
C PRO A 130 -1.23 22.32 -10.80
N THR A 131 -0.43 23.03 -10.00
CA THR A 131 -0.91 23.97 -8.98
C THR A 131 -1.83 25.07 -9.55
N ASP A 132 -1.55 25.56 -10.76
CA ASP A 132 -2.34 26.64 -11.36
C ASP A 132 -3.72 26.16 -11.81
N GLU A 133 -3.84 24.95 -12.34
CA GLU A 133 -5.12 24.30 -12.63
C GLU A 133 -5.92 24.04 -11.36
N ARG A 134 -5.27 23.65 -10.25
CA ARG A 134 -5.93 23.50 -8.94
C ARG A 134 -6.54 24.83 -8.46
N ARG A 135 -5.83 25.94 -8.67
CA ARG A 135 -6.31 27.29 -8.32
C ARG A 135 -7.42 27.76 -9.24
N ALA A 136 -7.39 27.37 -10.53
CA ALA A 136 -8.47 27.66 -11.47
C ALA A 136 -9.77 26.98 -11.05
N PHE A 137 -9.72 25.71 -10.64
CA PHE A 137 -10.89 24.97 -10.17
C PHE A 137 -11.66 25.71 -9.05
N ALA A 138 -10.97 26.29 -8.07
CA ALA A 138 -11.59 27.00 -6.95
C ALA A 138 -12.29 28.32 -7.35
N ARG A 139 -12.01 28.84 -8.55
CA ARG A 139 -12.60 30.09 -9.08
C ARG A 139 -13.68 29.81 -10.12
N THR A 140 -13.37 28.92 -11.06
CA THR A 140 -14.22 28.58 -12.21
C THR A 140 -14.17 27.06 -12.41
N PRO A 141 -14.93 26.29 -11.60
CA PRO A 141 -14.96 24.85 -11.73
C PRO A 141 -15.63 24.42 -13.06
N PRO A 142 -15.24 23.27 -13.64
CA PRO A 142 -15.87 22.74 -14.85
C PRO A 142 -17.29 22.25 -14.57
N ASP A 143 -18.11 22.04 -15.61
CA ASP A 143 -19.44 21.43 -15.47
C ASP A 143 -19.36 19.95 -15.04
N VAL A 144 -18.37 19.24 -15.58
CA VAL A 144 -18.04 17.85 -15.26
C VAL A 144 -16.64 17.77 -14.63
N LEU A 145 -16.55 17.31 -13.38
CA LEU A 145 -15.29 17.08 -12.69
C LEU A 145 -14.95 15.59 -12.66
N ILE A 146 -13.81 15.22 -13.23
CA ILE A 146 -13.24 13.88 -13.16
C ILE A 146 -12.18 13.84 -12.05
N THR A 147 -12.30 12.93 -11.10
CA THR A 147 -11.40 12.85 -9.94
C THR A 147 -11.16 11.41 -9.44
N THR A 148 -10.36 11.27 -8.39
CA THR A 148 -10.12 10.00 -7.67
C THR A 148 -10.65 10.10 -6.23
N PRO A 149 -10.91 8.98 -5.53
CA PRO A 149 -11.35 9.01 -4.13
C PRO A 149 -10.48 9.87 -3.22
N GLU A 150 -9.15 9.77 -3.36
CA GLU A 150 -8.20 10.54 -2.57
C GLU A 150 -8.27 12.03 -2.90
N SER A 151 -8.40 12.37 -4.18
CA SER A 151 -8.45 13.76 -4.63
C SER A 151 -9.77 14.43 -4.24
N LEU A 152 -10.88 13.69 -4.24
CA LEU A 152 -12.17 14.13 -3.70
C LEU A 152 -12.05 14.45 -2.21
N PHE A 153 -11.44 13.57 -1.42
CA PHE A 153 -11.18 13.83 0.00
C PHE A 153 -10.35 15.10 0.22
N LEU A 154 -9.32 15.33 -0.59
CA LEU A 154 -8.52 16.57 -0.52
C LEU A 154 -9.35 17.81 -0.85
N LEU A 155 -10.23 17.75 -1.85
CA LEU A 155 -11.14 18.85 -2.19
C LEU A 155 -12.08 19.16 -1.02
N LEU A 156 -12.73 18.13 -0.47
CA LEU A 156 -13.67 18.23 0.65
C LEU A 156 -13.01 18.70 1.96
N THR A 157 -11.69 18.55 2.08
CA THR A 157 -10.89 18.96 3.24
C THR A 157 -10.16 20.30 2.99
N SER A 158 -10.68 21.12 2.07
CA SER A 158 -10.12 22.42 1.71
C SER A 158 -11.21 23.41 1.33
N ALA A 159 -10.86 24.69 1.19
CA ALA A 159 -11.78 25.72 0.69
C ALA A 159 -12.30 25.42 -0.74
N ALA A 160 -11.64 24.53 -1.50
CA ALA A 160 -12.14 24.11 -2.81
C ALA A 160 -13.46 23.33 -2.74
N ARG A 161 -13.88 22.86 -1.56
CA ARG A 161 -15.17 22.18 -1.37
C ARG A 161 -16.37 23.04 -1.77
N ASP A 162 -16.26 24.37 -1.68
CA ASP A 162 -17.35 25.28 -2.08
C ASP A 162 -17.66 25.20 -3.58
N SER A 163 -16.68 24.82 -4.40
CA SER A 163 -16.86 24.60 -5.84
C SER A 163 -17.59 23.28 -6.17
N LEU A 164 -17.90 22.45 -5.16
CA LEU A 164 -18.67 21.21 -5.30
C LEU A 164 -20.15 21.38 -4.89
N ARG A 165 -20.57 22.56 -4.39
CA ARG A 165 -21.93 22.80 -3.90
C ARG A 165 -23.02 22.70 -4.99
N GLY A 166 -22.62 22.73 -6.26
CA GLY A 166 -23.52 22.56 -7.41
C GLY A 166 -23.71 21.11 -7.84
N VAL A 167 -23.02 20.14 -7.24
CA VAL A 167 -23.04 18.74 -7.72
C VAL A 167 -24.44 18.15 -7.55
N GLU A 168 -24.97 17.57 -8.63
CA GLU A 168 -26.27 16.90 -8.67
C GLU A 168 -26.15 15.41 -8.95
N THR A 169 -25.10 15.00 -9.68
CA THR A 169 -24.86 13.61 -10.06
C THR A 169 -23.45 13.21 -9.67
N VAL A 170 -23.32 12.05 -9.02
CA VAL A 170 -22.04 11.40 -8.74
C VAL A 170 -22.00 10.07 -9.49
N ILE A 171 -21.03 9.91 -10.37
CA ILE A 171 -20.75 8.66 -11.07
C ILE A 171 -19.54 8.00 -10.41
N VAL A 172 -19.70 6.77 -9.92
CA VAL A 172 -18.62 5.94 -9.38
C VAL A 172 -18.36 4.82 -10.37
N ASP A 173 -17.23 4.90 -11.09
CA ASP A 173 -16.87 3.85 -12.04
C ASP A 173 -16.12 2.70 -11.37
N GLU A 174 -16.24 1.51 -11.93
CA GLU A 174 -15.66 0.26 -11.44
C GLU A 174 -15.83 0.08 -9.92
N VAL A 175 -17.08 0.19 -9.43
CA VAL A 175 -17.41 0.21 -7.99
C VAL A 175 -16.82 -1.01 -7.25
N HIS A 176 -16.79 -2.17 -7.91
CA HIS A 176 -16.23 -3.41 -7.36
C HIS A 176 -14.74 -3.29 -6.98
N ALA A 177 -13.97 -2.44 -7.67
CA ALA A 177 -12.54 -2.26 -7.42
C ALA A 177 -12.25 -1.54 -6.11
N VAL A 178 -13.25 -0.88 -5.51
CA VAL A 178 -13.11 -0.17 -4.23
C VAL A 178 -14.02 -0.72 -3.14
N ALA A 179 -15.19 -1.25 -3.48
CA ALA A 179 -16.21 -1.64 -2.51
C ALA A 179 -15.67 -2.61 -1.43
N GLY A 180 -14.82 -3.57 -1.81
CA GLY A 180 -14.25 -4.57 -0.89
C GLY A 180 -13.03 -4.10 -0.10
N THR A 181 -12.78 -2.79 0.03
CA THR A 181 -11.52 -2.27 0.57
C THR A 181 -11.74 -1.09 1.51
N LYS A 182 -10.76 -0.81 2.38
CA LYS A 182 -10.72 0.42 3.18
C LYS A 182 -10.74 1.69 2.32
N ARG A 183 -10.23 1.63 1.09
CA ARG A 183 -10.33 2.71 0.10
C ARG A 183 -11.78 3.01 -0.27
N GLY A 184 -12.61 1.98 -0.40
CA GLY A 184 -14.06 2.10 -0.57
C GLY A 184 -14.74 2.70 0.65
N ALA A 185 -14.39 2.26 1.86
CA ALA A 185 -14.93 2.86 3.08
C ALA A 185 -14.60 4.36 3.21
N HIS A 186 -13.39 4.74 2.82
CA HIS A 186 -12.96 6.12 2.75
C HIS A 186 -13.72 6.92 1.67
N LEU A 187 -13.98 6.33 0.50
CA LEU A 187 -14.83 6.93 -0.53
C LEU A 187 -16.27 7.11 -0.01
N ALA A 188 -16.86 6.09 0.63
CA ALA A 188 -18.22 6.14 1.14
C ALA A 188 -18.44 7.32 2.10
N LEU A 189 -17.54 7.52 3.07
CA LEU A 189 -17.58 8.70 3.94
C LEU A 189 -17.35 10.02 3.20
N SER A 190 -16.49 10.02 2.18
CA SER A 190 -16.29 11.23 1.35
C SER A 190 -17.56 11.60 0.56
N LEU A 191 -18.34 10.62 0.12
CA LEU A 191 -19.64 10.85 -0.54
C LEU A 191 -20.70 11.37 0.44
N GLU A 192 -20.76 10.84 1.67
CA GLU A 192 -21.66 11.38 2.70
C GLU A 192 -21.28 12.82 3.10
N ARG A 193 -19.98 13.12 3.20
CA ARG A 193 -19.49 14.49 3.43
C ARG A 193 -19.82 15.43 2.28
N LEU A 194 -19.79 14.94 1.03
CA LEU A 194 -20.22 15.72 -0.12
C LEU A 194 -21.71 16.04 -0.01
N ASP A 195 -22.55 15.03 0.25
CA ASP A 195 -24.01 15.22 0.36
C ASP A 195 -24.39 16.24 1.42
N GLU A 196 -23.65 16.34 2.53
CA GLU A 196 -23.91 17.33 3.57
C GLU A 196 -23.57 18.78 3.16
N LEU A 197 -22.79 18.98 2.10
CA LEU A 197 -22.55 20.29 1.49
C LEU A 197 -23.66 20.71 0.52
N LEU A 198 -24.52 19.76 0.10
CA LEU A 198 -25.50 19.95 -0.94
C LEU A 198 -26.90 20.24 -0.36
N PRO A 199 -27.75 21.02 -1.06
CA PRO A 199 -29.14 21.24 -0.63
C PRO A 199 -29.96 19.94 -0.60
N ARG A 200 -29.59 18.99 -1.45
CA ARG A 200 -30.13 17.63 -1.51
C ARG A 200 -28.98 16.69 -1.88
N PRO A 201 -28.99 15.44 -1.40
CA PRO A 201 -27.98 14.47 -1.79
C PRO A 201 -27.89 14.30 -3.30
N ALA A 202 -26.67 14.10 -3.81
CA ALA A 202 -26.46 13.86 -5.22
C ALA A 202 -26.99 12.46 -5.62
N GLN A 203 -27.51 12.37 -6.84
CA GLN A 203 -27.87 11.08 -7.44
C GLN A 203 -26.61 10.27 -7.72
N ARG A 204 -26.53 9.06 -7.16
CA ARG A 204 -25.37 8.16 -7.30
C ARG A 204 -25.60 7.14 -8.42
N ILE A 205 -24.65 7.06 -9.34
CA ILE A 205 -24.65 6.11 -10.46
C ILE A 205 -23.37 5.27 -10.36
N GLY A 206 -23.52 3.98 -10.11
CA GLY A 206 -22.42 3.02 -10.05
C GLY A 206 -22.29 2.24 -11.34
N LEU A 207 -21.06 1.99 -11.77
CA LEU A 207 -20.76 1.12 -12.91
C LEU A 207 -19.92 -0.07 -12.46
N SER A 208 -20.27 -1.27 -12.94
CA SER A 208 -19.45 -2.46 -12.73
C SER A 208 -19.65 -3.47 -13.85
N ALA A 209 -18.61 -4.24 -14.20
CA ALA A 209 -18.74 -5.42 -15.06
C ALA A 209 -18.88 -6.72 -14.27
N THR A 210 -18.16 -6.83 -13.15
CA THR A 210 -18.03 -8.06 -12.36
C THR A 210 -18.37 -7.73 -10.91
N VAL A 211 -19.60 -8.03 -10.49
CA VAL A 211 -20.01 -7.80 -9.10
C VAL A 211 -20.94 -8.89 -8.58
N ARG A 212 -20.61 -9.39 -7.39
CA ARG A 212 -21.40 -10.35 -6.64
C ARG A 212 -21.10 -10.16 -5.15
N PRO A 213 -22.10 -10.15 -4.25
CA PRO A 213 -23.53 -9.99 -4.53
C PRO A 213 -23.85 -8.58 -5.05
N VAL A 214 -24.77 -8.48 -6.03
CA VAL A 214 -25.13 -7.17 -6.62
C VAL A 214 -25.78 -6.25 -5.59
N ASP A 215 -26.65 -6.79 -4.73
CA ASP A 215 -27.34 -6.03 -3.68
C ASP A 215 -26.38 -5.41 -2.67
N LEU A 216 -25.30 -6.12 -2.32
CA LEU A 216 -24.30 -5.62 -1.38
C LEU A 216 -23.53 -4.44 -1.99
N CYS A 217 -23.19 -4.51 -3.27
CA CYS A 217 -22.59 -3.38 -3.98
C CYS A 217 -23.56 -2.20 -4.13
N ALA A 218 -24.85 -2.48 -4.37
CA ALA A 218 -25.89 -1.46 -4.43
C ALA A 218 -26.03 -0.73 -3.07
N ARG A 219 -26.02 -1.47 -1.95
CA ARG A 219 -25.98 -0.89 -0.59
C ARG A 219 -24.72 -0.08 -0.35
N PHE A 220 -23.55 -0.58 -0.77
CA PHE A 220 -22.29 0.18 -0.68
C PHE A 220 -22.38 1.53 -1.40
N LEU A 221 -22.90 1.55 -2.63
CA LEU A 221 -23.06 2.77 -3.42
C LEU A 221 -24.06 3.75 -2.79
N GLY A 222 -25.26 3.28 -2.42
CA GLY A 222 -26.35 4.11 -1.93
C GLY A 222 -26.22 4.54 -0.46
N GLY A 223 -25.46 3.79 0.34
CA GLY A 223 -25.48 3.91 1.79
C GLY A 223 -26.89 3.58 2.31
N ALA A 224 -27.47 4.50 3.09
CA ALA A 224 -28.85 4.39 3.56
C ALA A 224 -29.92 4.57 2.46
N ARG A 225 -29.55 4.97 1.24
CA ARG A 225 -30.50 5.26 0.15
C ARG A 225 -30.70 4.06 -0.78
N PRO A 226 -31.92 3.85 -1.32
CA PRO A 226 -32.17 2.78 -2.28
C PRO A 226 -31.40 3.02 -3.59
N VAL A 227 -31.06 1.92 -4.26
CA VAL A 227 -30.37 1.90 -5.56
C VAL A 227 -31.10 0.92 -6.47
N GLU A 228 -31.48 1.38 -7.66
CA GLU A 228 -32.06 0.52 -8.69
C GLU A 228 -30.94 -0.25 -9.42
N VAL A 229 -31.01 -1.57 -9.40
CA VAL A 229 -30.05 -2.44 -10.09
C VAL A 229 -30.48 -2.60 -11.55
N VAL A 230 -29.61 -2.16 -12.46
CA VAL A 230 -29.76 -2.36 -13.90
C VAL A 230 -28.76 -3.44 -14.33
N ALA A 231 -29.15 -4.69 -14.20
CA ALA A 231 -28.37 -5.84 -14.63
C ALA A 231 -28.89 -6.38 -15.97
N THR A 232 -28.02 -6.53 -16.95
CA THR A 232 -28.37 -7.13 -18.25
C THR A 232 -27.66 -8.45 -18.46
N THR A 233 -28.37 -9.48 -18.89
CA THR A 233 -27.86 -10.84 -19.15
C THR A 233 -27.14 -10.97 -20.50
N THR A 234 -26.54 -9.90 -21.01
CA THR A 234 -25.90 -9.95 -22.34
C THR A 234 -24.57 -10.70 -22.21
N ALA A 235 -24.48 -11.90 -22.79
CA ALA A 235 -23.25 -12.69 -22.77
C ALA A 235 -22.21 -12.05 -23.70
N LYS A 236 -21.07 -11.64 -23.14
CA LYS A 236 -19.85 -11.45 -23.93
C LYS A 236 -19.23 -12.83 -24.13
N THR A 237 -18.95 -13.24 -25.36
CA THR A 237 -18.27 -14.52 -25.60
C THR A 237 -16.82 -14.40 -25.16
N ILE A 238 -16.40 -15.27 -24.24
CA ILE A 238 -15.04 -15.33 -23.74
C ILE A 238 -14.47 -16.71 -24.13
N GLU A 239 -13.36 -16.71 -24.84
CA GLU A 239 -12.63 -17.91 -25.24
C GLU A 239 -11.32 -17.96 -24.46
N ILE A 240 -11.15 -18.96 -23.58
CA ILE A 240 -9.94 -19.12 -22.77
C ILE A 240 -9.34 -20.48 -23.11
N SER A 241 -8.04 -20.49 -23.38
CA SER A 241 -7.26 -21.72 -23.46
C SER A 241 -6.18 -21.76 -22.38
N VAL A 242 -5.89 -22.95 -21.86
CA VAL A 242 -4.78 -23.18 -20.93
C VAL A 242 -3.74 -24.01 -21.68
N GLN A 243 -2.54 -23.44 -21.83
CA GLN A 243 -1.48 -24.04 -22.63
C GLN A 243 -0.26 -24.40 -21.78
N VAL A 244 0.29 -25.59 -22.01
CA VAL A 244 1.55 -26.03 -21.40
C VAL A 244 2.50 -26.34 -22.55
N PRO A 245 3.63 -25.62 -22.71
CA PRO A 245 4.51 -25.74 -23.88
C PRO A 245 5.54 -26.86 -23.76
N VAL A 246 5.38 -27.78 -22.79
CA VAL A 246 6.29 -28.91 -22.57
C VAL A 246 5.47 -30.19 -22.36
N GLU A 247 5.94 -31.31 -22.92
CA GLU A 247 5.26 -32.60 -22.79
C GLU A 247 5.23 -33.10 -21.34
N ASP A 248 6.32 -32.89 -20.60
CA ASP A 248 6.48 -33.34 -19.22
C ASP A 248 7.05 -32.22 -18.32
N MET A 249 6.21 -31.71 -17.41
CA MET A 249 6.58 -30.67 -16.44
C MET A 249 7.39 -31.20 -15.24
N THR A 250 7.66 -32.51 -15.12
CA THR A 250 8.43 -33.10 -14.02
C THR A 250 9.94 -33.00 -14.22
N ARG A 251 10.40 -33.10 -15.48
CA ARG A 251 11.83 -32.97 -15.86
C ARG A 251 12.41 -31.59 -15.62
N LEU A 252 11.56 -30.62 -15.29
CA LEU A 252 11.94 -29.28 -14.86
C LEU A 252 12.64 -29.26 -13.49
N ASP A 253 12.50 -30.33 -12.70
CA ASP A 253 13.14 -30.48 -11.39
C ASP A 253 14.50 -31.22 -11.47
N GLU A 254 14.85 -31.79 -12.61
CA GLU A 254 16.09 -32.55 -12.81
C GLU A 254 17.28 -31.61 -13.11
N GLN A 255 18.42 -31.86 -12.46
CA GLN A 255 19.69 -31.21 -12.83
C GLN A 255 20.25 -31.93 -14.05
N GLU A 256 20.42 -31.22 -15.18
CA GLU A 256 21.18 -31.76 -16.30
C GLU A 256 22.65 -31.86 -15.91
N THR A 257 23.19 -33.09 -15.92
CA THR A 257 24.64 -33.31 -15.90
C THR A 257 25.20 -32.77 -17.22
N PRO A 258 26.16 -31.83 -17.19
CA PRO A 258 26.75 -31.35 -18.44
C PRO A 258 27.41 -32.54 -19.18
N PRO A 259 27.39 -32.57 -20.52
CA PRO A 259 28.27 -33.47 -21.27
C PRO A 259 29.71 -33.23 -20.82
N ASP A 260 30.50 -34.29 -20.70
CA ASP A 260 31.95 -34.23 -20.46
C ASP A 260 32.62 -33.43 -21.58
N ASP A 261 32.65 -32.10 -21.46
CA ASP A 261 33.57 -31.27 -22.21
C ASP A 261 33.93 -30.01 -21.41
N LEU A 262 35.23 -29.77 -21.32
CA LEU A 262 35.89 -28.84 -20.41
C LEU A 262 35.49 -27.37 -20.69
N GLY A 263 34.78 -26.73 -19.74
CA GLY A 263 34.78 -25.26 -19.57
C GLY A 263 33.45 -24.50 -19.63
N GLY A 264 32.28 -25.16 -19.64
CA GLY A 264 30.98 -24.47 -19.62
C GLY A 264 30.51 -24.00 -18.22
N PRO A 265 29.61 -23.00 -18.12
CA PRO A 265 29.02 -22.58 -16.84
C PRO A 265 28.28 -23.76 -16.19
N GLY A 266 28.35 -23.85 -14.86
CA GLY A 266 27.88 -24.98 -14.04
C GLY A 266 26.42 -25.42 -14.26
N PRO A 267 25.95 -26.47 -13.55
CA PRO A 267 24.72 -27.21 -13.86
C PRO A 267 23.52 -26.27 -14.07
N ARG A 268 22.94 -26.31 -15.26
CA ARG A 268 21.74 -25.54 -15.61
C ARG A 268 20.52 -26.31 -15.08
N ARG A 269 19.71 -25.66 -14.24
CA ARG A 269 18.37 -26.17 -13.91
C ARG A 269 17.50 -26.11 -15.16
N ALA A 270 16.86 -27.22 -15.52
CA ALA A 270 15.76 -27.21 -16.47
C ALA A 270 14.68 -26.24 -15.98
N SER A 271 14.09 -25.45 -16.88
CA SER A 271 13.14 -24.40 -16.55
C SER A 271 12.05 -24.36 -17.60
N ILE A 272 10.80 -24.15 -17.19
CA ILE A 272 9.68 -24.03 -18.14
C ILE A 272 9.72 -22.70 -18.91
N TRP A 273 10.46 -21.72 -18.39
CA TRP A 273 10.44 -20.34 -18.87
C TRP A 273 10.86 -20.19 -20.33
N PRO A 274 11.93 -20.82 -20.85
CA PRO A 274 12.28 -20.74 -22.28
C PRO A 274 11.12 -21.15 -23.20
N ALA A 275 10.48 -22.30 -22.94
CA ALA A 275 9.35 -22.79 -23.73
C ALA A 275 8.12 -21.87 -23.62
N VAL A 276 7.84 -21.31 -22.43
CA VAL A 276 6.78 -20.31 -22.25
C VAL A 276 7.10 -19.03 -23.01
N GLU A 277 8.33 -18.53 -22.92
CA GLU A 277 8.79 -17.31 -23.58
C GLU A 277 8.69 -17.42 -25.10
N GLU A 278 9.16 -18.54 -25.68
CA GLU A 278 9.03 -18.85 -27.12
C GLU A 278 7.57 -18.92 -27.56
N ARG A 279 6.73 -19.62 -26.80
CA ARG A 279 5.31 -19.76 -27.13
C ARG A 279 4.57 -18.41 -27.04
N VAL A 280 4.88 -17.59 -26.03
CA VAL A 280 4.32 -16.25 -25.89
C VAL A 280 4.78 -15.34 -27.03
N LEU A 281 6.04 -15.40 -27.45
CA LEU A 281 6.54 -14.65 -28.60
C LEU A 281 5.81 -15.07 -29.90
N ALA A 282 5.60 -16.36 -30.11
CA ALA A 282 4.83 -16.88 -31.25
C ALA A 282 3.38 -16.35 -31.25
N LEU A 283 2.72 -16.32 -30.08
CA LEU A 283 1.38 -15.76 -29.94
C LEU A 283 1.36 -14.26 -30.23
N ILE A 284 2.35 -13.49 -29.74
CA ILE A 284 2.49 -12.06 -30.01
C ILE A 284 2.60 -11.80 -31.52
N ARG A 285 3.40 -12.58 -32.24
CA ARG A 285 3.58 -12.43 -33.70
C ARG A 285 2.35 -12.84 -34.50
N ALA A 286 1.51 -13.73 -33.98
CA ALA A 286 0.30 -14.19 -34.65
C ALA A 286 -0.90 -13.22 -34.49
N HIS A 287 -0.77 -12.21 -33.64
CA HIS A 287 -1.84 -11.27 -33.29
C HIS A 287 -1.42 -9.83 -33.57
N ARG A 288 -2.39 -8.91 -33.67
CA ARG A 288 -2.09 -7.50 -33.94
C ARG A 288 -1.45 -6.82 -32.72
N SER A 289 -2.04 -7.02 -31.54
CA SER A 289 -1.53 -6.45 -30.31
C SER A 289 -1.93 -7.32 -29.13
N THR A 290 -0.95 -7.69 -28.30
CA THR A 290 -1.14 -8.61 -27.17
C THR A 290 -0.85 -7.93 -25.84
N ILE A 291 -1.70 -8.15 -24.83
CA ILE A 291 -1.36 -7.82 -23.44
C ILE A 291 -0.98 -9.10 -22.70
N VAL A 292 0.22 -9.13 -22.15
CA VAL A 292 0.73 -10.24 -21.32
C VAL A 292 0.67 -9.83 -19.85
N PHE A 293 -0.26 -10.39 -19.09
CA PHE A 293 -0.39 -10.14 -17.66
C PHE A 293 0.51 -11.06 -16.83
N THR A 294 1.16 -10.50 -15.82
CA THR A 294 1.87 -11.24 -14.78
C THR A 294 1.48 -10.73 -13.39
N ASN A 295 1.56 -11.58 -12.37
CA ASN A 295 1.13 -11.23 -11.00
C ASN A 295 2.17 -10.41 -10.20
N SER A 296 3.37 -10.19 -10.75
CA SER A 296 4.42 -9.41 -10.06
C SER A 296 5.19 -8.49 -11.00
N ARG A 297 5.66 -7.35 -10.46
CA ARG A 297 6.48 -6.39 -11.22
C ARG A 297 7.78 -7.05 -11.74
N ARG A 298 8.37 -7.92 -10.92
CA ARG A 298 9.58 -8.69 -11.27
C ARG A 298 9.33 -9.63 -12.44
N SER A 299 8.21 -10.36 -12.44
CA SER A 299 7.85 -11.24 -13.55
C SER A 299 7.60 -10.44 -14.84
N ALA A 300 6.96 -9.26 -14.73
CA ALA A 300 6.69 -8.40 -15.88
C ALA A 300 7.99 -7.91 -16.55
N GLU A 301 8.92 -7.37 -15.77
CA GLU A 301 10.21 -6.90 -16.28
C GLU A 301 11.04 -8.04 -16.88
N ARG A 302 11.14 -9.18 -16.17
CA ARG A 302 11.90 -10.34 -16.63
C ARG A 302 11.37 -10.88 -17.95
N LEU A 303 10.06 -11.12 -18.05
CA LEU A 303 9.44 -11.65 -19.25
C LEU A 303 9.56 -10.65 -20.41
N CYS A 304 9.37 -9.35 -20.15
CA CYS A 304 9.55 -8.33 -21.17
C CYS A 304 10.98 -8.30 -21.74
N ALA A 305 12.00 -8.38 -20.88
CA ALA A 305 13.40 -8.42 -21.31
C ALA A 305 13.67 -9.66 -22.18
N ARG A 306 13.25 -10.85 -21.71
CA ARG A 306 13.42 -12.12 -22.44
C ARG A 306 12.72 -12.15 -23.78
N LEU A 307 11.49 -11.62 -23.89
CA LEU A 307 10.78 -11.54 -25.17
C LEU A 307 11.51 -10.66 -26.18
N ASN A 308 12.11 -9.55 -25.74
CA ASN A 308 12.90 -8.69 -26.61
C ASN A 308 14.24 -9.33 -27.02
N GLU A 309 14.88 -10.09 -26.12
CA GLU A 309 16.09 -10.87 -26.41
C GLU A 309 15.81 -11.96 -27.45
N LEU A 310 14.76 -12.78 -27.25
CA LEU A 310 14.37 -13.82 -28.21
C LEU A 310 13.99 -13.25 -29.58
N ALA A 311 13.30 -12.10 -29.60
CA ALA A 311 12.99 -11.40 -30.85
C ALA A 311 14.23 -10.85 -31.57
N ALA A 312 15.34 -10.64 -30.85
CA ALA A 312 16.63 -10.24 -31.41
C ALA A 312 17.41 -11.41 -32.01
N GLU A 313 17.31 -12.57 -31.37
CA GLU A 313 18.08 -13.78 -31.69
C GLU A 313 17.59 -14.48 -32.96
N GLU A 314 16.32 -14.32 -33.33
CA GLU A 314 15.76 -14.84 -34.58
C GLU A 314 15.84 -13.80 -35.72
N PRO A 315 16.73 -13.97 -36.72
CA PRO A 315 16.74 -13.09 -37.88
C PRO A 315 15.46 -13.28 -38.71
N ALA A 316 15.02 -12.20 -39.36
CA ALA A 316 13.89 -12.18 -40.28
C ALA A 316 14.12 -13.13 -41.48
N GLU A 317 13.86 -14.42 -41.31
CA GLU A 317 13.70 -15.38 -42.41
C GLU A 317 12.40 -15.08 -43.15
N GLY A 318 12.46 -14.16 -44.11
CA GLY A 318 11.27 -13.73 -44.81
C GLY A 318 11.45 -12.62 -45.82
N ARG A 319 12.55 -12.60 -46.58
CA ARG A 319 12.65 -11.93 -47.88
C ARG A 319 13.81 -12.54 -48.66
N ALA A 320 13.55 -13.71 -49.25
CA ALA A 320 14.38 -14.23 -50.32
C ALA A 320 14.34 -13.22 -51.48
N VAL A 321 15.39 -12.42 -51.61
CA VAL A 321 15.69 -11.72 -52.85
C VAL A 321 16.19 -12.80 -53.80
N THR A 322 15.34 -13.28 -54.70
CA THR A 322 15.77 -14.07 -55.85
C THR A 322 16.66 -13.18 -56.71
N ALA A 323 17.97 -13.42 -56.68
CA ALA A 323 18.90 -12.86 -57.65
C ALA A 323 18.75 -13.62 -58.96
N ASP A 324 18.34 -12.93 -60.03
CA ASP A 324 18.46 -13.42 -61.40
C ASP A 324 19.96 -13.44 -61.80
N PRO A 325 20.55 -14.57 -62.25
CA PRO A 325 21.98 -14.69 -62.47
C PRO A 325 22.55 -13.89 -63.65
N ALA A 326 21.74 -13.19 -64.44
CA ALA A 326 22.18 -12.68 -65.74
C ALA A 326 22.64 -11.20 -65.80
N THR A 327 22.36 -10.35 -64.80
CA THR A 327 22.66 -8.89 -64.98
C THR A 327 23.22 -8.13 -63.77
N GLY A 328 23.43 -8.76 -62.61
CA GLY A 328 24.25 -8.18 -61.53
C GLY A 328 23.91 -6.74 -61.08
N ARG A 329 22.65 -6.29 -61.21
CA ARG A 329 22.19 -4.98 -60.75
C ARG A 329 20.87 -5.10 -59.99
N ALA A 330 20.89 -4.71 -58.73
CA ALA A 330 19.69 -4.41 -57.97
C ALA A 330 19.09 -3.10 -58.47
N VAL A 331 17.86 -3.14 -59.00
CA VAL A 331 17.07 -1.94 -59.32
C VAL A 331 16.11 -1.73 -58.16
N SER A 332 16.31 -0.66 -57.37
CA SER A 332 15.30 -0.11 -56.49
C SER A 332 14.33 0.73 -57.33
N ALA A 333 13.05 0.37 -57.32
CA ALA A 333 11.99 1.23 -57.82
C ALA A 333 11.30 1.86 -56.60
N ASP A 334 11.52 3.15 -56.38
CA ASP A 334 10.62 4.02 -55.64
C ASP A 334 10.53 5.35 -56.42
N PRO A 335 9.34 5.80 -56.85
CA PRO A 335 9.24 7.03 -57.62
C PRO A 335 9.14 8.25 -56.69
N ALA A 336 9.77 9.32 -57.15
CA ALA A 336 9.59 10.71 -56.72
C ALA A 336 10.26 11.14 -55.41
N THR A 337 11.47 11.70 -55.52
CA THR A 337 11.68 13.16 -55.45
C THR A 337 13.12 13.48 -55.81
N GLY A 338 13.31 14.22 -56.90
CA GLY A 338 14.64 14.63 -57.36
C GLY A 338 15.14 15.86 -56.60
N ARG A 339 16.36 15.78 -56.09
CA ARG A 339 17.41 16.82 -56.24
C ARG A 339 18.74 16.31 -55.71
N ALA A 340 19.77 16.46 -56.54
CA ALA A 340 21.14 16.00 -56.31
C ALA A 340 21.91 16.94 -55.36
N ALA A 341 22.78 16.36 -54.53
CA ALA A 341 23.85 17.08 -53.84
C ALA A 341 25.14 16.24 -53.87
N THR A 342 26.21 16.89 -54.31
CA THR A 342 27.62 16.45 -54.38
C THR A 342 28.27 16.38 -52.97
N PRO A 343 29.38 15.63 -52.79
CA PRO A 343 30.03 15.47 -51.49
C PRO A 343 31.00 16.62 -51.19
N GLY A 344 30.93 17.18 -49.98
CA GLY A 344 31.79 18.26 -49.50
C GLY A 344 32.04 18.17 -47.99
N TYR A 345 33.29 18.42 -47.63
CA TYR A 345 33.97 18.27 -46.34
C TYR A 345 33.42 19.06 -45.14
N ASP A 346 33.78 18.55 -43.95
CA ASP A 346 34.00 19.18 -42.64
C ASP A 346 33.26 20.49 -42.27
N HIS A 347 32.59 20.50 -41.12
CA HIS A 347 32.70 21.61 -40.15
C HIS A 347 32.24 21.20 -38.74
N SER A 348 33.17 21.38 -37.80
CA SER A 348 32.93 21.53 -36.36
C SER A 348 32.14 22.81 -36.07
N GLY A 349 31.11 22.73 -35.23
CA GLY A 349 30.28 23.86 -34.77
C GLY A 349 29.46 23.50 -33.51
N PRO A 350 29.09 24.49 -32.67
CA PRO A 350 28.92 24.31 -31.22
C PRO A 350 27.59 23.68 -30.78
N ALA A 351 27.60 23.15 -29.57
CA ALA A 351 26.53 22.39 -28.91
C ALA A 351 25.15 23.06 -28.95
N ARG A 352 24.12 22.25 -29.28
CA ARG A 352 22.69 22.60 -29.16
C ARG A 352 22.20 22.45 -27.72
N PRO A 353 21.22 23.27 -27.28
CA PRO A 353 20.66 23.22 -25.92
C PRO A 353 19.84 21.94 -25.68
N GLY A 354 19.71 21.60 -24.39
CA GLY A 354 19.31 20.29 -23.85
C GLY A 354 18.12 19.60 -24.51
N ARG A 355 18.31 18.30 -24.80
CA ARG A 355 17.31 17.36 -25.31
C ARG A 355 16.25 17.05 -24.26
N THR A 356 15.04 16.77 -24.71
CA THR A 356 13.94 16.41 -23.81
C THR A 356 14.08 14.96 -23.32
N PRO A 357 13.65 14.62 -22.10
CA PRO A 357 13.80 13.27 -21.54
C PRO A 357 13.18 12.16 -22.40
N GLY A 358 12.04 12.42 -23.06
CA GLY A 358 11.39 11.46 -23.95
C GLY A 358 12.23 11.08 -25.18
N GLU A 359 13.03 12.01 -25.70
CA GLU A 359 13.94 11.75 -26.83
C GLU A 359 15.20 10.99 -26.39
N LEU A 360 15.69 11.21 -25.16
CA LEU A 360 16.80 10.44 -24.60
C LEU A 360 16.38 9.00 -24.25
N MET A 361 15.12 8.78 -23.82
CA MET A 361 14.56 7.44 -23.58
C MET A 361 14.29 6.70 -24.88
N ALA A 362 13.76 7.37 -25.91
CA ALA A 362 13.63 6.81 -27.25
C ALA A 362 15.00 6.42 -27.85
N GLN A 363 16.06 7.17 -27.53
CA GLN A 363 17.42 6.90 -28.01
C GLN A 363 18.24 5.92 -27.16
N ALA A 364 17.86 5.65 -25.90
CA ALA A 364 18.50 4.59 -25.11
C ALA A 364 18.34 3.20 -25.77
N GLY A 365 17.33 3.05 -26.64
CA GLY A 365 17.15 1.93 -27.54
C GLY A 365 17.41 2.23 -29.02
N ALA A 366 18.04 3.36 -29.38
CA ALA A 366 18.33 3.72 -30.77
C ALA A 366 19.80 4.16 -30.94
N ALA A 367 20.71 3.24 -30.66
CA ALA A 367 22.00 3.24 -31.36
C ALA A 367 21.76 2.75 -32.80
N ALA A 368 22.51 3.26 -33.78
CA ALA A 368 22.43 2.80 -35.16
C ALA A 368 22.67 1.26 -35.20
N GLY A 369 21.62 0.48 -35.50
CA GLY A 369 21.61 -0.98 -35.42
C GLY A 369 20.74 -1.60 -34.32
N ALA A 370 19.93 -0.82 -33.59
CA ALA A 370 19.10 -1.35 -32.51
C ALA A 370 17.97 -2.29 -32.97
N VAL A 371 17.86 -3.41 -32.25
CA VAL A 371 16.88 -4.48 -32.45
C VAL A 371 15.45 -3.95 -32.30
N PRO A 372 14.48 -4.39 -33.15
CA PRO A 372 13.08 -4.03 -32.98
C PRO A 372 12.53 -4.49 -31.63
N VAL A 373 12.01 -3.55 -30.84
CA VAL A 373 11.37 -3.82 -29.55
C VAL A 373 10.01 -4.46 -29.78
N ILE A 374 9.86 -5.74 -29.41
CA ILE A 374 8.60 -6.48 -29.54
C ILE A 374 7.65 -6.20 -28.36
N ALA A 375 8.20 -5.94 -27.16
CA ALA A 375 7.41 -5.77 -25.94
C ALA A 375 7.95 -4.65 -25.02
N ARG A 376 7.04 -3.97 -24.29
CA ARG A 376 7.36 -3.02 -23.20
C ARG A 376 6.72 -3.44 -21.88
N ALA A 377 7.41 -3.18 -20.76
CA ALA A 377 6.89 -3.46 -19.42
C ALA A 377 6.01 -2.32 -18.91
N HIS A 378 4.88 -2.64 -18.28
CA HIS A 378 3.93 -1.66 -17.74
C HIS A 378 3.48 -2.00 -16.30
N HIS A 379 3.91 -1.21 -15.33
CA HIS A 379 3.49 -1.34 -13.93
C HIS A 379 3.70 -0.05 -13.12
N GLY A 380 3.19 -0.01 -11.89
CA GLY A 380 3.19 1.20 -11.04
C GLY A 380 4.56 1.83 -10.77
N SER A 381 5.66 1.06 -10.82
CA SER A 381 7.03 1.59 -10.67
C SER A 381 7.58 2.31 -11.92
N VAL A 382 6.94 2.19 -13.09
CA VAL A 382 7.35 2.89 -14.32
C VAL A 382 6.85 4.35 -14.26
N SER A 383 7.66 5.29 -14.75
CA SER A 383 7.30 6.71 -14.80
C SER A 383 5.98 6.97 -15.52
N ARG A 384 5.35 8.10 -15.21
CA ARG A 384 4.05 8.44 -15.80
C ARG A 384 4.18 8.74 -17.29
N GLU A 385 5.21 9.50 -17.69
CA GLU A 385 5.44 9.84 -19.09
C GLU A 385 5.61 8.57 -19.93
N GLU A 386 6.39 7.61 -19.44
CA GLU A 386 6.63 6.35 -20.13
C GLU A 386 5.38 5.49 -20.21
N ARG A 387 4.63 5.33 -19.12
CA ARG A 387 3.35 4.58 -19.13
C ARG A 387 2.37 5.17 -20.15
N LYS A 388 2.26 6.50 -20.21
CA LYS A 388 1.40 7.17 -21.20
C LYS A 388 1.84 6.86 -22.64
N HIS A 389 3.15 6.89 -22.90
CA HIS A 389 3.68 6.56 -24.22
C HIS A 389 3.37 5.11 -24.61
N ILE A 390 3.58 4.16 -23.69
CA ILE A 390 3.24 2.74 -23.87
C ILE A 390 1.74 2.56 -24.14
N GLU A 391 0.88 3.21 -23.36
CA GLU A 391 -0.58 3.17 -23.52
C GLU A 391 -1.02 3.70 -24.91
N GLU A 392 -0.44 4.82 -25.37
CA GLU A 392 -0.72 5.40 -26.70
C GLU A 392 -0.22 4.53 -27.86
N ALA A 393 0.99 3.96 -27.74
CA ALA A 393 1.57 3.06 -28.73
C ALA A 393 0.78 1.75 -28.84
N LEU A 394 0.33 1.19 -27.70
CA LEU A 394 -0.55 0.02 -27.69
C LEU A 394 -1.93 0.34 -28.28
N LYS A 395 -2.54 1.48 -27.91
CA LYS A 395 -3.87 1.88 -28.40
C LYS A 395 -3.90 2.14 -29.91
N SER A 396 -2.79 2.63 -30.48
CA SER A 396 -2.63 2.83 -31.93
C SER A 396 -2.24 1.55 -32.69
N GLY A 397 -1.87 0.48 -31.98
CA GLY A 397 -1.37 -0.77 -32.57
C GLY A 397 0.05 -0.66 -33.12
N GLN A 398 0.83 0.35 -32.70
CA GLN A 398 2.24 0.49 -33.05
C GLN A 398 3.14 -0.44 -32.22
N LEU A 399 2.70 -0.80 -31.02
CA LEU A 399 3.41 -1.69 -30.11
C LEU A 399 2.80 -3.09 -30.16
N PRO A 400 3.56 -4.14 -30.57
CA PRO A 400 3.02 -5.50 -30.69
C PRO A 400 2.60 -6.12 -29.35
N ALA A 401 3.34 -5.83 -28.27
CA ALA A 401 3.00 -6.38 -26.97
C ALA A 401 3.32 -5.44 -25.79
N VAL A 402 2.52 -5.57 -24.74
CA VAL A 402 2.81 -5.00 -23.42
C VAL A 402 2.77 -6.08 -22.36
N VAL A 403 3.82 -6.16 -21.54
CA VAL A 403 3.86 -7.04 -20.36
C VAL A 403 3.46 -6.22 -19.13
N ALA A 404 2.28 -6.48 -18.58
CA ALA A 404 1.68 -5.66 -17.53
C ALA A 404 1.40 -6.43 -16.24
N THR A 405 1.38 -5.71 -15.11
CA THR A 405 0.70 -6.17 -13.89
C THR A 405 -0.78 -5.76 -13.91
N SER A 406 -1.47 -5.75 -12.77
CA SER A 406 -2.83 -5.20 -12.62
C SER A 406 -3.01 -3.71 -13.02
N SER A 407 -1.93 -3.04 -13.45
CA SER A 407 -1.95 -1.65 -13.90
C SER A 407 -2.77 -1.41 -15.17
N LEU A 408 -2.96 -2.43 -16.03
CA LEU A 408 -3.84 -2.40 -17.21
C LEU A 408 -5.09 -3.28 -17.06
N GLU A 409 -5.37 -3.77 -15.85
CA GLU A 409 -6.49 -4.69 -15.58
C GLU A 409 -7.84 -4.00 -15.76
N LEU A 410 -7.95 -2.72 -15.39
CA LEU A 410 -9.20 -1.98 -15.31
C LEU A 410 -9.26 -0.79 -16.30
N GLY A 411 -10.46 -0.55 -16.82
CA GLY A 411 -10.91 0.73 -17.37
C GLY A 411 -10.38 1.24 -18.72
N ILE A 412 -9.21 0.83 -19.21
CA ILE A 412 -8.65 1.46 -20.43
C ILE A 412 -9.17 0.76 -21.69
N ASP A 413 -9.72 1.54 -22.63
CA ASP A 413 -10.12 1.06 -23.95
C ASP A 413 -8.91 0.87 -24.86
N MET A 414 -8.57 -0.40 -25.11
CA MET A 414 -7.44 -0.86 -25.93
C MET A 414 -7.93 -1.46 -27.24
N GLY A 415 -8.56 -0.65 -28.10
CA GLY A 415 -9.27 -1.13 -29.30
C GLY A 415 -8.43 -1.89 -30.33
N ALA A 416 -7.10 -1.87 -30.25
CA ALA A 416 -6.21 -2.65 -31.12
C ALA A 416 -5.87 -4.05 -30.57
N VAL A 417 -6.17 -4.33 -29.29
CA VAL A 417 -5.80 -5.57 -28.61
C VAL A 417 -6.81 -6.68 -28.92
N ASP A 418 -6.30 -7.74 -29.53
CA ASP A 418 -7.05 -8.92 -29.97
C ASP A 418 -6.69 -10.20 -29.18
N LEU A 419 -5.64 -10.15 -28.36
CA LEU A 419 -5.24 -11.25 -27.47
C LEU A 419 -4.81 -10.76 -26.08
N VAL A 420 -5.21 -11.52 -25.06
CA VAL A 420 -4.64 -11.44 -23.71
C VAL A 420 -3.94 -12.75 -23.36
N VAL A 421 -2.72 -12.66 -22.87
CA VAL A 421 -1.97 -13.77 -22.28
C VAL A 421 -1.89 -13.55 -20.78
N GLN A 422 -2.17 -14.57 -19.98
CA GLN A 422 -2.09 -14.54 -18.52
C GLN A 422 -1.05 -15.57 -18.06
N ILE A 423 0.03 -15.09 -17.44
CA ILE A 423 1.05 -15.95 -16.84
C ILE A 423 0.69 -16.19 -15.39
N GLU A 424 0.62 -17.46 -14.97
CA GLU A 424 0.08 -17.92 -13.67
C GLU A 424 -1.43 -17.72 -13.53
N ALA A 425 -2.08 -18.47 -12.64
CA ALA A 425 -3.48 -18.21 -12.31
C ALA A 425 -3.65 -16.73 -11.87
N PRO A 426 -4.66 -16.00 -12.37
CA PRO A 426 -4.93 -14.67 -11.89
C PRO A 426 -5.38 -14.74 -10.42
N PRO A 427 -5.21 -13.66 -9.64
CA PRO A 427 -5.47 -13.67 -8.19
C PRO A 427 -6.95 -13.91 -7.84
N SER A 428 -7.86 -13.71 -8.80
CA SER A 428 -9.28 -14.06 -8.70
C SER A 428 -9.88 -14.25 -10.09
N VAL A 429 -11.03 -14.93 -10.15
CA VAL A 429 -11.83 -15.09 -11.37
C VAL A 429 -12.27 -13.72 -11.89
N ALA A 430 -12.69 -12.82 -11.00
CA ALA A 430 -13.06 -11.45 -11.37
C ALA A 430 -11.89 -10.70 -12.04
N ALA A 431 -10.68 -10.78 -11.49
CA ALA A 431 -9.49 -10.18 -12.08
C ALA A 431 -9.17 -10.79 -13.45
N GLY A 432 -9.27 -12.13 -13.57
CA GLY A 432 -9.10 -12.84 -14.84
C GLY A 432 -10.06 -12.34 -15.92
N LEU A 433 -11.35 -12.20 -15.59
CA LEU A 433 -12.38 -11.67 -16.51
C LEU A 433 -12.09 -10.23 -16.95
N GLN A 434 -11.65 -9.39 -16.02
CA GLN A 434 -11.28 -8.00 -16.33
C GLN A 434 -10.06 -7.91 -17.25
N ARG A 435 -9.05 -8.77 -17.02
CA ARG A 435 -7.85 -8.89 -17.85
C ARG A 435 -8.19 -9.38 -19.26
N VAL A 436 -8.84 -10.53 -19.38
CA VAL A 436 -9.21 -11.12 -20.69
C VAL A 436 -10.21 -10.23 -21.42
N GLY A 437 -11.07 -9.53 -20.69
CA GLY A 437 -11.99 -8.53 -21.23
C GLY A 437 -11.34 -7.36 -21.96
N ARG A 438 -10.00 -7.19 -21.88
CA ARG A 438 -9.21 -6.20 -22.65
C ARG A 438 -9.04 -6.61 -24.12
N ALA A 439 -9.05 -7.90 -24.44
CA ALA A 439 -9.10 -8.36 -25.81
C ALA A 439 -10.52 -8.22 -26.37
N GLY A 440 -10.64 -7.75 -27.62
CA GLY A 440 -11.95 -7.63 -28.28
C GLY A 440 -12.90 -6.71 -27.52
N HIS A 441 -12.51 -5.45 -27.29
CA HIS A 441 -13.25 -4.49 -26.45
C HIS A 441 -14.49 -3.86 -27.13
N GLN A 442 -14.89 -4.35 -28.31
CA GLN A 442 -16.03 -3.85 -29.09
C GLN A 442 -17.34 -4.58 -28.73
N VAL A 443 -18.50 -3.93 -28.97
CA VAL A 443 -19.82 -4.54 -28.77
C VAL A 443 -19.91 -5.81 -29.64
N GLY A 444 -20.13 -6.98 -29.03
CA GLY A 444 -20.28 -8.25 -29.74
C GLY A 444 -18.98 -8.93 -30.16
N ALA A 445 -17.80 -8.36 -29.89
CA ALA A 445 -16.51 -9.00 -30.14
C ALA A 445 -16.19 -10.09 -29.10
N VAL A 446 -15.47 -11.12 -29.54
CA VAL A 446 -14.99 -12.22 -28.69
C VAL A 446 -13.74 -11.76 -27.92
N SER A 447 -13.71 -12.02 -26.61
CA SER A 447 -12.51 -11.82 -25.79
C SER A 447 -11.70 -13.10 -25.73
N ARG A 448 -10.50 -13.10 -26.33
CA ARG A 448 -9.60 -14.25 -26.36
C ARG A 448 -8.51 -14.16 -25.30
N GLY A 449 -8.35 -15.23 -24.53
CA GLY A 449 -7.37 -15.39 -23.46
C GLY A 449 -6.56 -16.67 -23.60
N VAL A 450 -5.25 -16.61 -23.31
CA VAL A 450 -4.39 -17.80 -23.14
C VAL A 450 -3.73 -17.75 -21.77
N VAL A 451 -3.85 -18.82 -20.99
CA VAL A 451 -3.26 -18.94 -19.65
C VAL A 451 -2.06 -19.90 -19.69
N PHE A 452 -0.93 -19.48 -19.13
CA PHE A 452 0.28 -20.30 -19.00
C PHE A 452 0.60 -20.57 -17.53
N PRO A 453 0.48 -21.84 -17.08
CA PRO A 453 0.91 -22.24 -15.74
C PRO A 453 2.43 -22.21 -15.59
N LYS A 454 2.91 -21.88 -14.38
CA LYS A 454 4.33 -21.87 -14.03
C LYS A 454 4.86 -23.23 -13.55
N HIS A 455 4.00 -24.03 -12.95
CA HIS A 455 4.31 -25.37 -12.42
C HIS A 455 3.02 -26.20 -12.31
N ARG A 456 3.15 -27.49 -11.99
CA ARG A 456 2.01 -28.44 -11.99
C ARG A 456 0.89 -28.07 -11.00
N GLY A 457 1.24 -27.56 -9.81
CA GLY A 457 0.26 -27.04 -8.85
C GLY A 457 -0.53 -25.83 -9.38
N ASP A 458 0.14 -24.91 -10.07
CA ASP A 458 -0.49 -23.74 -10.70
C ASP A 458 -1.40 -24.14 -11.88
N LEU A 459 -1.08 -25.21 -12.62
CA LEU A 459 -1.91 -25.73 -13.71
C LEU A 459 -3.33 -26.11 -13.24
N LEU A 460 -3.46 -26.72 -12.07
CA LEU A 460 -4.77 -27.03 -11.48
C LEU A 460 -5.56 -25.74 -11.20
N SER A 461 -4.91 -24.73 -10.60
CA SER A 461 -5.53 -23.43 -10.32
C SER A 461 -5.92 -22.70 -11.62
N CYS A 462 -5.04 -22.67 -12.61
CA CYS A 462 -5.29 -22.09 -13.93
C CYS A 462 -6.51 -22.72 -14.62
N THR A 463 -6.63 -24.05 -14.54
CA THR A 463 -7.74 -24.82 -15.12
C THR A 463 -9.08 -24.38 -14.52
N VAL A 464 -9.20 -24.42 -13.18
CA VAL A 464 -10.45 -24.09 -12.50
C VAL A 464 -10.81 -22.61 -12.67
N VAL A 465 -9.82 -21.72 -12.64
CA VAL A 465 -10.05 -20.29 -12.86
C VAL A 465 -10.52 -20.03 -14.29
N ALA A 466 -9.91 -20.65 -15.31
CA ALA A 466 -10.34 -20.53 -16.71
C ALA A 466 -11.77 -21.03 -16.94
N GLU A 467 -12.13 -22.19 -16.36
CA GLU A 467 -13.49 -22.73 -16.40
C GLU A 467 -14.50 -21.74 -15.77
N ARG A 468 -14.22 -21.26 -14.56
CA ARG A 468 -15.09 -20.30 -13.86
C ARG A 468 -15.18 -18.95 -14.55
N MET A 469 -14.12 -18.48 -15.21
CA MET A 469 -14.15 -17.28 -16.05
C MET A 469 -15.11 -17.48 -17.22
N THR A 470 -15.06 -18.63 -17.88
CA THR A 470 -15.97 -18.97 -19.00
C THR A 470 -17.43 -18.98 -18.52
N ASP A 471 -17.69 -19.49 -17.31
CA ASP A 471 -19.02 -19.53 -16.69
C ASP A 471 -19.47 -18.19 -16.06
N GLY A 472 -18.58 -17.20 -15.97
CA GLY A 472 -18.85 -15.94 -15.25
C GLY A 472 -19.00 -16.10 -13.72
N ALA A 473 -18.48 -17.20 -13.15
CA ALA A 473 -18.64 -17.58 -11.75
C ALA A 473 -17.64 -16.88 -10.81
N ILE A 474 -17.78 -15.55 -10.69
CA ILE A 474 -16.94 -14.70 -9.82
C ILE A 474 -17.22 -14.89 -8.33
N GLU A 475 -16.24 -14.53 -7.52
CA GLU A 475 -16.28 -14.59 -6.06
C GLU A 475 -17.16 -13.50 -5.43
N GLU A 476 -17.61 -13.75 -4.21
CA GLU A 476 -18.36 -12.78 -3.42
C GLU A 476 -17.47 -11.69 -2.81
N LEU A 477 -17.91 -10.45 -2.95
CA LEU A 477 -17.28 -9.26 -2.41
C LEU A 477 -18.01 -8.81 -1.14
N HIS A 478 -17.24 -8.44 -0.12
CA HIS A 478 -17.73 -7.88 1.13
C HIS A 478 -17.00 -6.57 1.40
N TYR A 479 -17.71 -5.51 1.79
CA TYR A 479 -17.07 -4.29 2.27
C TYR A 479 -16.64 -4.44 3.73
N PRO A 480 -15.47 -3.89 4.13
CA PRO A 480 -15.04 -3.90 5.53
C PRO A 480 -16.06 -3.22 6.43
N ARG A 481 -16.39 -3.83 7.57
CA ARG A 481 -17.31 -3.22 8.56
C ARG A 481 -16.51 -2.43 9.60
N ASN A 482 -16.94 -1.20 9.83
CA ASN A 482 -16.44 -0.28 10.84
C ASN A 482 -14.90 -0.08 10.85
N PRO A 483 -14.22 0.19 9.72
CA PRO A 483 -12.77 0.42 9.73
C PRO A 483 -12.42 1.71 10.50
N LEU A 484 -11.96 1.56 11.75
CA LEU A 484 -11.84 2.67 12.71
C LEU A 484 -10.70 3.65 12.38
N ASP A 485 -9.68 3.16 11.70
CA ASP A 485 -8.56 3.97 11.20
C ASP A 485 -8.99 4.94 10.10
N VAL A 486 -9.85 4.49 9.18
CA VAL A 486 -10.50 5.32 8.15
C VAL A 486 -11.44 6.33 8.80
N LEU A 487 -12.22 5.91 9.81
CA LEU A 487 -13.08 6.81 10.57
C LEU A 487 -12.25 7.92 11.23
N ALA A 488 -11.16 7.57 11.91
CA ALA A 488 -10.29 8.54 12.58
C ALA A 488 -9.75 9.60 11.59
N GLN A 489 -9.28 9.16 10.42
CA GLN A 489 -8.81 10.04 9.35
C GLN A 489 -9.90 11.02 8.87
N GLN A 490 -11.12 10.52 8.68
CA GLN A 490 -12.26 11.30 8.20
C GLN A 490 -12.77 12.28 9.24
N VAL A 491 -12.84 11.89 10.52
CA VAL A 491 -13.22 12.76 11.63
C VAL A 491 -12.28 13.95 11.72
N VAL A 492 -10.95 13.72 11.72
CA VAL A 492 -9.96 14.81 11.76
C VAL A 492 -10.15 15.75 10.57
N ALA A 493 -10.46 15.22 9.38
CA ALA A 493 -10.74 16.03 8.20
C ALA A 493 -12.02 16.87 8.30
N MET A 494 -13.08 16.34 8.92
CA MET A 494 -14.35 17.05 9.14
C MET A 494 -14.18 18.21 10.11
N VAL A 495 -13.57 17.96 11.28
CA VAL A 495 -13.40 18.97 12.34
C VAL A 495 -12.32 20.01 12.03
N ALA A 496 -11.47 19.75 11.04
CA ALA A 496 -10.42 20.67 10.60
C ALA A 496 -10.95 21.91 9.86
N LEU A 497 -12.20 21.88 9.37
CA LEU A 497 -12.80 22.98 8.62
C LEU A 497 -13.84 23.74 9.44
N GLU A 498 -14.64 23.03 10.23
CA GLU A 498 -15.69 23.61 11.06
C GLU A 498 -15.93 22.75 12.32
N PRO A 499 -16.50 23.31 13.39
CA PRO A 499 -16.93 22.54 14.56
C PRO A 499 -18.05 21.57 14.22
N TRP A 500 -18.07 20.39 14.87
CA TRP A 500 -19.12 19.39 14.72
C TRP A 500 -19.69 18.97 16.07
N ARG A 501 -21.02 18.85 16.18
CA ARG A 501 -21.61 18.11 17.30
C ARG A 501 -21.40 16.62 17.08
N VAL A 502 -21.11 15.87 18.14
CA VAL A 502 -20.85 14.42 18.02
C VAL A 502 -22.05 13.68 17.44
N GLY A 503 -23.28 14.03 17.87
CA GLY A 503 -24.51 13.45 17.33
C GLY A 503 -24.68 13.64 15.81
N ASP A 504 -24.45 14.86 15.31
CA ASP A 504 -24.57 15.17 13.87
C ASP A 504 -23.51 14.42 13.05
N LEU A 505 -22.28 14.36 13.56
CA LEU A 505 -21.19 13.60 12.96
C LEU A 505 -21.54 12.11 12.90
N ALA A 506 -22.08 11.54 13.98
CA ALA A 506 -22.49 10.14 14.04
C ALA A 506 -23.56 9.80 13.00
N VAL A 507 -24.53 10.69 12.79
CA VAL A 507 -25.57 10.54 11.75
C VAL A 507 -24.94 10.50 10.36
N VAL A 508 -24.04 11.42 10.04
CA VAL A 508 -23.37 11.44 8.72
C VAL A 508 -22.54 10.18 8.50
N VAL A 509 -21.79 9.74 9.51
CA VAL A 509 -20.97 8.52 9.45
C VAL A 509 -21.83 7.28 9.20
N ARG A 510 -22.93 7.11 9.95
CA ARG A 510 -23.82 5.94 9.85
C ARG A 510 -24.65 5.88 8.56
N ARG A 511 -24.73 6.95 7.78
CA ARG A 511 -25.33 6.90 6.43
C ARG A 511 -24.47 6.09 5.44
N ALA A 512 -23.16 5.98 5.67
CA ALA A 512 -22.25 5.19 4.85
C ALA A 512 -22.36 3.70 5.20
N ALA A 513 -22.53 2.84 4.19
CA ALA A 513 -22.76 1.40 4.41
C ALA A 513 -21.69 0.69 5.27
N PRO A 514 -20.37 0.99 5.15
CA PRO A 514 -19.35 0.39 6.00
C PRO A 514 -19.48 0.73 7.49
N PHE A 515 -20.19 1.80 7.84
CA PHE A 515 -20.34 2.31 9.22
C PHE A 515 -21.80 2.33 9.69
N ALA A 516 -22.72 1.71 8.94
CA ALA A 516 -24.14 1.73 9.24
C ALA A 516 -24.47 1.14 10.63
N GLU A 517 -23.67 0.18 11.07
CA GLU A 517 -23.79 -0.50 12.37
C GLU A 517 -22.71 -0.06 13.37
N LEU A 518 -22.04 1.09 13.15
CA LEU A 518 -20.97 1.57 14.03
C LEU A 518 -21.53 1.82 15.45
N PRO A 519 -21.03 1.11 16.49
CA PRO A 519 -21.47 1.34 17.87
C PRO A 519 -21.03 2.71 18.39
N ASP A 520 -21.84 3.32 19.26
CA ASP A 520 -21.46 4.59 19.93
C ASP A 520 -20.17 4.43 20.74
N SER A 521 -19.94 3.28 21.37
CA SER A 521 -18.71 3.00 22.11
C SER A 521 -17.46 3.06 21.23
N ALA A 522 -17.51 2.48 20.03
CA ALA A 522 -16.40 2.51 19.08
C ALA A 522 -16.16 3.92 18.52
N LEU A 523 -17.23 4.67 18.22
CA LEU A 523 -17.13 6.08 17.84
C LEU A 523 -16.46 6.90 18.94
N HIS A 524 -16.96 6.80 20.18
CA HIS A 524 -16.39 7.52 21.31
C HIS A 524 -14.95 7.12 21.61
N ALA A 525 -14.57 5.84 21.48
CA ALA A 525 -13.18 5.42 21.64
C ALA A 525 -12.25 6.06 20.60
N VAL A 526 -12.68 6.17 19.34
CA VAL A 526 -11.94 6.91 18.30
C VAL A 526 -11.84 8.40 18.64
N LEU A 527 -12.93 9.02 19.11
CA LEU A 527 -12.92 10.43 19.50
C LEU A 527 -12.03 10.68 20.73
N ASP A 528 -12.05 9.79 21.72
CA ASP A 528 -11.21 9.81 22.91
C ASP A 528 -9.73 9.70 22.54
N MET A 529 -9.40 8.79 21.62
CA MET A 529 -8.05 8.65 21.09
C MET A 529 -7.58 9.93 20.40
N LEU A 530 -8.41 10.52 19.56
CA LEU A 530 -8.10 11.74 18.83
C LEU A 530 -8.09 12.99 19.73
N SER A 531 -8.82 12.97 20.85
CA SER A 531 -8.86 14.05 21.86
C SER A 531 -7.78 13.91 22.94
N GLY A 532 -6.99 12.83 22.94
CA GLY A 532 -5.84 12.67 23.83
C GLY A 532 -6.12 12.01 25.18
N ARG A 533 -7.17 11.17 25.30
CA ARG A 533 -7.51 10.46 26.55
C ARG A 533 -6.40 9.49 27.00
N TYR A 534 -5.73 8.83 26.06
CA TYR A 534 -4.65 7.89 26.38
C TYR A 534 -3.36 8.63 26.78
N PRO A 535 -2.56 8.10 27.73
CA PRO A 535 -1.41 8.80 28.27
C PRO A 535 -0.29 8.96 27.24
N SER A 536 -0.34 10.10 26.57
CA SER A 536 0.66 10.61 25.63
C SER A 536 2.06 10.81 26.19
N THR A 537 2.22 10.72 27.51
CA THR A 537 3.50 10.88 28.19
C THR A 537 4.42 9.67 27.99
N ALA A 538 3.86 8.49 27.68
CA ALA A 538 4.62 7.30 27.30
C ALA A 538 5.07 7.33 25.82
N PHE A 539 4.31 8.02 24.94
CA PHE A 539 4.66 8.17 23.53
C PHE A 539 4.21 9.53 22.97
N ALA A 540 5.18 10.39 22.67
CA ALA A 540 4.97 11.78 22.27
C ALA A 540 4.12 11.98 20.99
N GLU A 541 3.84 10.93 20.23
CA GLU A 541 3.09 11.00 18.96
C GLU A 541 1.58 10.84 19.14
N LEU A 542 1.13 10.35 20.29
CA LEU A 542 -0.28 10.37 20.76
C LEU A 542 -0.73 11.79 21.15
N ARG A 543 -0.30 12.82 20.41
CA ARG A 543 -0.81 14.18 20.61
C ARG A 543 -2.24 14.26 20.10
N PRO A 544 -3.15 14.92 20.83
CA PRO A 544 -4.51 15.12 20.36
C PRO A 544 -4.49 15.83 19.01
N ARG A 545 -5.39 15.41 18.13
CA ARG A 545 -5.62 15.95 16.78
C ARG A 545 -6.84 16.87 16.75
N LEU A 546 -7.75 16.69 17.70
CA LEU A 546 -8.95 17.48 17.91
C LEU A 546 -9.12 17.82 19.39
N VAL A 547 -10.00 18.76 19.67
CA VAL A 547 -10.49 19.08 21.01
C VAL A 547 -11.95 18.65 21.08
N TRP A 548 -12.34 18.00 22.18
CA TRP A 548 -13.72 17.64 22.44
C TRP A 548 -14.20 18.34 23.71
N ASP A 549 -15.08 19.33 23.53
CA ASP A 549 -15.84 19.91 24.63
C ASP A 549 -16.96 18.93 25.01
N ARG A 550 -16.77 18.21 26.11
CA ARG A 550 -17.71 17.21 26.62
C ARG A 550 -19.00 17.82 27.17
N ALA A 551 -18.97 19.09 27.57
CA ALA A 551 -20.16 19.74 28.13
C ALA A 551 -21.10 20.22 27.02
N ALA A 552 -20.54 20.76 25.94
CA ALA A 552 -21.31 21.15 24.74
C ALA A 552 -21.53 20.00 23.75
N ASP A 553 -20.76 18.91 23.91
CA ASP A 553 -20.67 17.78 22.98
C ASP A 553 -20.25 18.19 21.55
N VAL A 554 -19.22 19.05 21.49
CA VAL A 554 -18.69 19.66 20.26
C VAL A 554 -17.22 19.32 20.06
N LEU A 555 -16.89 18.91 18.84
CA LEU A 555 -15.53 18.64 18.37
C LEU A 555 -15.00 19.82 17.55
N THR A 556 -13.75 20.21 17.80
CA THR A 556 -13.03 21.21 17.01
C THR A 556 -11.64 20.72 16.62
N GLY A 557 -11.18 21.08 15.42
CA GLY A 557 -9.83 20.73 14.97
C GLY A 557 -8.75 21.55 15.68
N ARG A 558 -7.65 20.90 16.07
CA ARG A 558 -6.47 21.62 16.58
C ARG A 558 -5.71 22.33 15.45
N PRO A 559 -4.89 23.36 15.77
CA PRO A 559 -4.00 23.98 14.79
C PRO A 559 -3.18 22.94 14.01
N GLY A 560 -3.30 22.96 12.68
CA GLY A 560 -2.62 22.02 11.79
C GLY A 560 -3.36 20.70 11.49
N ALA A 561 -4.55 20.46 12.06
CA ALA A 561 -5.37 19.28 11.77
C ALA A 561 -5.66 19.11 10.26
N GLN A 562 -5.98 20.21 9.57
CA GLN A 562 -6.17 20.19 8.12
C GLN A 562 -4.92 19.72 7.38
N ARG A 563 -3.75 20.30 7.72
CA ARG A 563 -2.46 19.95 7.11
C ARG A 563 -2.14 18.48 7.35
N LEU A 564 -2.46 17.95 8.52
CA LEU A 564 -2.27 16.54 8.87
C LEU A 564 -3.16 15.63 7.99
N ALA A 565 -4.45 15.94 7.88
CA ALA A 565 -5.39 15.15 7.09
C ALA A 565 -4.99 15.12 5.60
N VAL A 566 -4.69 16.28 5.01
CA VAL A 566 -4.38 16.39 3.57
C VAL A 566 -3.01 15.84 3.16
N THR A 567 -2.11 15.58 4.12
CA THR A 567 -0.76 15.05 3.85
C THR A 567 -0.62 13.55 4.11
N SER A 568 -1.66 12.92 4.64
CA SER A 568 -1.69 11.50 5.04
C SER A 568 -1.63 10.50 3.87
N GLY A 569 -1.97 10.93 2.64
CA GLY A 569 -1.94 10.06 1.46
C GLY A 569 -3.18 9.16 1.29
N GLY A 570 -4.21 9.29 2.13
CA GLY A 570 -5.45 8.51 2.05
C GLY A 570 -5.30 7.12 2.69
N THR A 571 -5.74 6.07 1.99
CA THR A 571 -5.72 4.69 2.49
C THR A 571 -4.60 3.82 1.93
N ILE A 572 -3.84 4.34 0.96
CA ILE A 572 -2.74 3.61 0.31
C ILE A 572 -1.55 3.55 1.28
N PRO A 573 -1.11 2.35 1.70
CA PRO A 573 -0.03 2.21 2.66
C PRO A 573 1.32 2.64 2.06
N ASP A 574 2.19 3.20 2.91
CA ASP A 574 3.58 3.47 2.54
C ASP A 574 4.37 2.17 2.47
N ARG A 575 4.79 1.79 1.26
CA ARG A 575 5.52 0.55 0.97
C ARG A 575 7.04 0.74 0.91
N GLY A 576 7.55 1.93 1.25
CA GLY A 576 9.00 2.18 1.26
C GLY A 576 9.62 2.14 -0.15
N LEU A 577 9.13 2.94 -1.10
CA LEU A 577 9.71 2.99 -2.45
C LEU A 577 10.70 4.17 -2.60
N PHE A 578 11.88 3.94 -3.21
CA PHE A 578 12.85 4.96 -3.61
C PHE A 578 12.55 5.47 -5.02
N GLY A 579 12.50 6.79 -5.20
CA GLY A 579 12.46 7.37 -6.54
C GLY A 579 13.81 7.21 -7.26
N VAL A 580 13.77 6.81 -8.53
CA VAL A 580 14.93 6.70 -9.43
C VAL A 580 14.96 7.90 -10.37
N PHE A 581 16.09 8.57 -10.51
CA PHE A 581 16.25 9.79 -11.30
C PHE A 581 17.53 9.78 -12.15
N LEU A 582 17.50 10.46 -13.30
CA LEU A 582 18.68 10.64 -14.14
C LEU A 582 19.75 11.52 -13.46
N ALA A 583 20.99 11.05 -13.46
CA ALA A 583 22.17 11.79 -13.02
C ALA A 583 22.54 12.89 -14.03
N GLY A 584 22.94 14.07 -13.55
CA GLY A 584 23.48 15.16 -14.38
C GLY A 584 22.47 16.06 -15.11
N ALA A 585 21.15 15.88 -14.93
CA ALA A 585 20.14 16.76 -15.52
C ALA A 585 19.83 17.97 -14.60
N GLU A 586 19.76 19.19 -15.16
CA GLU A 586 19.42 20.44 -14.41
C GLU A 586 18.07 20.36 -13.67
N ARG A 587 17.16 19.51 -14.14
CA ARG A 587 16.00 19.00 -13.39
C ARG A 587 16.11 17.48 -13.31
N ALA A 588 16.10 16.93 -12.09
CA ALA A 588 16.11 15.49 -11.87
C ALA A 588 14.88 14.83 -12.54
N ALA A 589 15.06 14.29 -13.74
CA ALA A 589 14.02 13.60 -14.49
C ALA A 589 13.82 12.21 -13.88
N ARG A 590 12.58 11.90 -13.50
CA ARG A 590 12.24 10.67 -12.79
C ARG A 590 12.03 9.51 -13.76
N VAL A 591 12.76 8.43 -13.54
CA VAL A 591 12.70 7.21 -14.35
C VAL A 591 11.73 6.19 -13.76
N GLY A 592 11.62 6.10 -12.43
CA GLY A 592 10.65 5.25 -11.77
C GLY A 592 10.88 5.08 -10.26
N GLU A 593 10.59 3.88 -9.74
CA GLU A 593 10.63 3.56 -8.31
C GLU A 593 11.18 2.15 -8.00
N LEU A 594 12.08 2.03 -7.00
CA LEU A 594 12.64 0.77 -6.47
C LEU A 594 12.19 0.51 -5.02
N ASP A 595 12.21 -0.75 -4.57
CA ASP A 595 11.92 -1.14 -3.18
C ASP A 595 13.04 -0.73 -2.20
N GLU A 596 12.70 -0.38 -0.95
CA GLU A 596 13.67 0.03 0.09
C GLU A 596 14.73 -1.03 0.33
N GLU A 597 14.31 -2.28 0.43
CA GLU A 597 15.21 -3.38 0.74
C GLU A 597 16.15 -3.66 -0.43
N MET A 598 15.64 -3.56 -1.67
CA MET A 598 16.47 -3.66 -2.87
C MET A 598 17.53 -2.55 -2.93
N VAL A 599 17.16 -1.29 -2.63
CA VAL A 599 18.11 -0.18 -2.63
C VAL A 599 19.16 -0.35 -1.53
N TYR A 600 18.77 -0.85 -0.36
CA TYR A 600 19.68 -1.14 0.74
C TYR A 600 20.71 -2.23 0.37
N GLU A 601 20.32 -3.22 -0.44
CA GLU A 601 21.20 -4.26 -0.95
C GLU A 601 22.04 -3.84 -2.18
N SER A 602 21.79 -2.66 -2.75
CA SER A 602 22.45 -2.18 -3.97
C SER A 602 23.63 -1.25 -3.66
N ARG A 603 24.63 -1.23 -4.54
CA ARG A 603 25.82 -0.38 -4.44
C ARG A 603 25.92 0.59 -5.61
N VAL A 604 26.65 1.69 -5.43
CA VAL A 604 27.03 2.58 -6.53
C VAL A 604 27.86 1.78 -7.55
N GLY A 605 27.51 1.89 -8.82
CA GLY A 605 28.05 1.11 -9.94
C GLY A 605 27.18 -0.09 -10.36
N ASP A 606 26.24 -0.55 -9.51
CA ASP A 606 25.36 -1.66 -9.85
C ASP A 606 24.42 -1.27 -11.01
N VAL A 607 24.17 -2.21 -11.92
CA VAL A 607 23.23 -2.05 -13.04
C VAL A 607 21.95 -2.82 -12.74
N PHE A 608 20.78 -2.21 -12.93
CA PHE A 608 19.47 -2.85 -12.75
C PHE A 608 18.51 -2.55 -13.90
N LEU A 609 17.48 -3.37 -14.06
CA LEU A 609 16.44 -3.20 -15.08
C LEU A 609 15.21 -2.47 -14.51
N LEU A 610 14.71 -1.49 -15.26
CA LEU A 610 13.46 -0.78 -14.98
C LEU A 610 12.85 -0.25 -16.28
N GLY A 611 11.60 -0.60 -16.54
CA GLY A 611 10.86 -0.26 -17.75
C GLY A 611 11.51 -0.85 -19.00
N SER A 612 11.95 -2.11 -18.96
CA SER A 612 12.69 -2.78 -20.05
C SER A 612 14.02 -2.11 -20.45
N SER A 613 14.55 -1.20 -19.63
CA SER A 613 15.82 -0.48 -19.87
C SER A 613 16.80 -0.73 -18.73
N SER A 614 18.09 -0.85 -19.05
CA SER A 614 19.17 -1.02 -18.07
C SER A 614 19.69 0.33 -17.57
N TRP A 615 19.82 0.46 -16.25
CA TRP A 615 20.22 1.67 -15.55
C TRP A 615 21.37 1.38 -14.59
N ARG A 616 22.44 2.17 -14.65
CA ARG A 616 23.56 2.10 -13.71
C ARG A 616 23.36 3.09 -12.58
N ILE A 617 23.54 2.65 -11.33
CA ILE A 617 23.51 3.50 -10.14
C ILE A 617 24.77 4.36 -10.10
N GLU A 618 24.61 5.68 -10.16
CA GLU A 618 25.70 6.66 -10.01
C GLU A 618 25.81 7.14 -8.57
N ASP A 619 24.68 7.27 -7.87
CA ASP A 619 24.65 7.67 -6.47
C ASP A 619 23.36 7.16 -5.78
N ILE A 620 23.45 6.86 -4.48
CA ILE A 620 22.30 6.50 -3.64
C ILE A 620 22.22 7.52 -2.51
N THR A 621 21.23 8.41 -2.59
CA THR A 621 20.98 9.40 -1.53
C THR A 621 19.95 8.86 -0.54
N PRO A 622 19.74 9.51 0.62
CA PRO A 622 18.73 9.11 1.59
C PRO A 622 17.28 9.09 1.07
N ASP A 623 17.00 9.77 -0.04
CA ASP A 623 15.64 9.94 -0.58
C ASP A 623 15.48 9.44 -2.03
N ARG A 624 16.57 9.21 -2.77
CA ARG A 624 16.50 8.83 -4.19
C ARG A 624 17.72 8.04 -4.65
N VAL A 625 17.57 7.37 -5.80
CA VAL A 625 18.68 6.72 -6.53
C VAL A 625 18.93 7.53 -7.79
N LEU A 626 20.17 7.98 -8.00
CA LEU A 626 20.60 8.65 -9.23
C LEU A 626 21.22 7.63 -10.17
N VAL A 627 20.81 7.67 -11.45
CA VAL A 627 21.19 6.68 -12.44
C VAL A 627 21.61 7.28 -13.77
N SER A 628 22.44 6.55 -14.51
CA SER A 628 22.75 6.80 -15.92
C SER A 628 22.26 5.63 -16.79
N PRO A 629 21.90 5.85 -18.07
CA PRO A 629 21.57 4.75 -18.98
C PRO A 629 22.76 3.80 -19.17
N ALA A 630 22.52 2.49 -19.11
CA ALA A 630 23.55 1.46 -19.28
C ALA A 630 23.11 0.36 -20.28
N PRO A 631 22.85 0.72 -21.55
CA PRO A 631 22.36 -0.22 -22.56
C PRO A 631 23.38 -1.36 -22.80
N GLY A 632 22.87 -2.59 -22.97
CA GLY A 632 23.68 -3.77 -23.28
C GLY A 632 24.50 -4.36 -22.12
N GLN A 633 24.36 -3.83 -20.90
CA GLN A 633 25.03 -4.39 -19.71
C GLN A 633 24.10 -5.33 -18.94
N ALA A 634 24.68 -6.44 -18.45
CA ALA A 634 23.98 -7.39 -17.59
C ALA A 634 23.50 -6.70 -16.31
N ALA A 635 22.21 -6.81 -16.04
CA ALA A 635 21.53 -6.01 -15.04
C ALA A 635 20.84 -6.89 -13.99
N LYS A 636 20.98 -6.51 -12.71
CA LYS A 636 20.30 -7.17 -11.58
C LYS A 636 18.78 -6.92 -11.67
N MET A 637 18.00 -7.97 -11.46
CA MET A 637 16.54 -7.84 -11.34
C MET A 637 16.17 -7.26 -9.97
N PRO A 638 15.40 -6.16 -9.92
CA PRO A 638 14.83 -5.71 -8.66
C PRO A 638 13.84 -6.71 -8.09
N PHE A 639 13.70 -6.74 -6.78
CA PHE A 639 12.61 -7.42 -6.09
C PHE A 639 11.67 -6.41 -5.45
N TRP A 640 10.42 -6.82 -5.25
CA TRP A 640 9.38 -6.03 -4.58
C TRP A 640 8.62 -6.97 -3.66
N LYS A 641 8.45 -6.61 -2.39
CA LYS A 641 7.58 -7.36 -1.48
C LYS A 641 6.12 -7.01 -1.79
N GLY A 642 5.42 -7.94 -2.43
CA GLY A 642 4.01 -7.82 -2.72
C GLY A 642 3.19 -8.56 -1.67
N ASP A 643 2.38 -7.82 -0.91
CA ASP A 643 1.32 -8.38 -0.09
C ASP A 643 0.18 -8.81 -1.05
N GLN A 644 0.11 -10.10 -1.39
CA GLN A 644 -0.96 -10.68 -2.20
C GLN A 644 -2.04 -11.24 -1.29
N LEU A 645 -3.30 -10.90 -1.58
CA LEU A 645 -4.44 -11.52 -0.92
C LEU A 645 -4.49 -13.00 -1.33
N GLY A 646 -4.53 -13.90 -0.35
CA GLY A 646 -4.63 -15.33 -0.60
C GLY A 646 -5.94 -15.75 -1.27
N ARG A 647 -5.95 -16.96 -1.83
CA ARG A 647 -7.10 -17.57 -2.48
C ARG A 647 -8.34 -17.57 -1.55
N PRO A 648 -9.51 -17.14 -2.03
CA PRO A 648 -10.74 -17.20 -1.26
C PRO A 648 -11.28 -18.64 -1.16
N VAL A 649 -12.01 -18.93 -0.08
CA VAL A 649 -12.55 -20.27 0.22
C VAL A 649 -13.46 -20.80 -0.88
N GLU A 650 -14.24 -19.94 -1.55
CA GLU A 650 -15.13 -20.36 -2.64
C GLU A 650 -14.35 -20.94 -3.83
N LEU A 651 -13.25 -20.27 -4.21
CA LEU A 651 -12.37 -20.76 -5.26
C LEU A 651 -11.65 -22.04 -4.83
N GLY A 652 -11.21 -22.11 -3.57
CA GLY A 652 -10.62 -23.30 -3.00
C GLY A 652 -11.54 -24.53 -3.03
N ARG A 653 -12.81 -24.36 -2.64
CA ARG A 653 -13.84 -25.41 -2.74
C ARG A 653 -14.10 -25.82 -4.19
N ALA A 654 -14.05 -24.89 -5.14
CA ALA A 654 -14.21 -25.20 -6.55
C ALA A 654 -13.04 -26.05 -7.08
N ILE A 655 -11.80 -25.73 -6.68
CA ILE A 655 -10.61 -26.53 -7.00
C ILE A 655 -10.79 -27.95 -6.46
N GLY A 656 -11.14 -28.09 -5.18
CA GLY A 656 -11.39 -29.39 -4.57
C GLY A 656 -12.50 -30.19 -5.27
N ALA A 657 -13.63 -29.54 -5.57
CA ALA A 657 -14.73 -30.20 -6.26
C ALA A 657 -14.35 -30.67 -7.67
N ARG A 658 -13.49 -29.92 -8.38
CA ARG A 658 -12.96 -30.31 -9.68
C ARG A 658 -12.02 -31.51 -9.58
N VAL A 659 -11.09 -31.51 -8.63
CA VAL A 659 -10.22 -32.67 -8.34
C VAL A 659 -11.07 -33.91 -8.08
N ARG A 660 -12.06 -33.80 -7.18
CA ARG A 660 -12.98 -34.92 -6.88
C ARG A 660 -13.75 -35.43 -8.09
N THR A 661 -14.16 -34.53 -8.99
CA THR A 661 -14.89 -34.88 -10.21
C THR A 661 -13.99 -35.64 -11.19
N LEU A 662 -12.78 -35.14 -11.44
CA LEU A 662 -11.80 -35.77 -12.33
C LEU A 662 -11.43 -37.18 -11.85
N LEU A 663 -11.37 -37.40 -10.53
CA LEU A 663 -11.02 -38.72 -9.96
C LEU A 663 -12.09 -39.79 -10.10
N ARG A 664 -13.34 -39.41 -10.32
CA ARG A 664 -14.46 -40.37 -10.50
C ARG A 664 -14.60 -40.82 -11.95
N GLN A 665 -13.97 -40.12 -12.88
CA GLN A 665 -14.04 -40.39 -14.31
C GLN A 665 -12.89 -41.31 -14.73
N PRO A 666 -13.11 -42.20 -15.72
CA PRO A 666 -12.00 -42.83 -16.43
C PRO A 666 -11.08 -41.78 -17.05
N ASP A 667 -9.77 -42.04 -17.07
CA ASP A 667 -8.76 -41.07 -17.51
C ASP A 667 -9.03 -40.49 -18.92
N ALA A 668 -9.49 -41.34 -19.85
CA ALA A 668 -9.82 -40.89 -21.21
C ALA A 668 -10.98 -39.88 -21.22
N GLU A 669 -12.00 -40.08 -20.37
CA GLU A 669 -13.13 -39.14 -20.22
C GLU A 669 -12.69 -37.86 -19.52
N ALA A 670 -11.86 -37.97 -18.48
CA ALA A 670 -11.31 -36.82 -17.76
C ALA A 670 -10.47 -35.93 -18.70
N VAL A 671 -9.57 -36.52 -19.50
CA VAL A 671 -8.77 -35.80 -20.50
C VAL A 671 -9.66 -35.16 -21.56
N ALA A 672 -10.68 -35.86 -22.06
CA ALA A 672 -11.63 -35.30 -23.02
C ALA A 672 -12.41 -34.11 -22.43
N ALA A 673 -12.82 -34.19 -21.16
CA ALA A 673 -13.50 -33.11 -20.46
C ALA A 673 -12.59 -31.89 -20.24
N LEU A 674 -11.31 -32.12 -19.91
CA LEU A 674 -10.30 -31.06 -19.78
C LEU A 674 -10.05 -30.35 -21.12
N ARG A 675 -9.95 -31.11 -22.22
CA ARG A 675 -9.81 -30.55 -23.58
C ARG A 675 -11.02 -29.70 -23.98
N ALA A 676 -12.23 -30.18 -23.70
CA ALA A 676 -13.46 -29.42 -23.93
C ALA A 676 -13.51 -28.13 -23.09
N GLY A 677 -12.84 -28.10 -21.93
CA GLY A 677 -12.66 -26.93 -21.08
C GLY A 677 -11.55 -25.96 -21.52
N GLY A 678 -10.89 -26.22 -22.65
CA GLY A 678 -9.87 -25.32 -23.24
C GLY A 678 -8.42 -25.67 -22.92
N LEU A 679 -8.14 -26.83 -22.32
CA LEU A 679 -6.76 -27.31 -22.13
C LEU A 679 -6.21 -27.91 -23.43
N ASP A 680 -4.95 -27.64 -23.74
CA ASP A 680 -4.23 -28.38 -24.77
C ASP A 680 -3.86 -29.81 -24.32
N ASP A 681 -3.32 -30.61 -25.24
CA ASP A 681 -3.01 -32.02 -25.00
C ASP A 681 -1.98 -32.22 -23.88
N TRP A 682 -0.95 -31.38 -23.85
CA TRP A 682 0.11 -31.45 -22.84
C TRP A 682 -0.38 -30.96 -21.48
N ALA A 683 -1.23 -29.93 -21.43
CA ALA A 683 -1.85 -29.45 -20.20
C ALA A 683 -2.76 -30.52 -19.59
N ALA A 684 -3.65 -31.12 -20.38
CA ALA A 684 -4.54 -32.17 -19.88
C ALA A 684 -3.75 -33.41 -19.39
N GLY A 685 -2.72 -33.81 -20.14
CA GLY A 685 -1.82 -34.91 -19.77
C GLY A 685 -1.06 -34.64 -18.46
N ASN A 686 -0.41 -33.48 -18.35
CA ASN A 686 0.36 -33.10 -17.16
C ASN A 686 -0.51 -33.00 -15.91
N LEU A 687 -1.73 -32.45 -16.02
CA LEU A 687 -2.66 -32.34 -14.91
C LEU A 687 -3.10 -33.72 -14.41
N MET A 688 -3.50 -34.62 -15.31
CA MET A 688 -3.92 -35.97 -14.93
C MET A 688 -2.76 -36.79 -14.34
N ALA A 689 -1.55 -36.65 -14.90
CA ALA A 689 -0.35 -37.25 -14.33
C ALA A 689 -0.08 -36.72 -12.90
N TYR A 690 -0.24 -35.41 -12.69
CA TYR A 690 0.01 -34.78 -11.38
C TYR A 690 -0.92 -35.31 -10.30
N LEU A 691 -2.22 -35.41 -10.62
CA LEU A 691 -3.22 -35.99 -9.71
C LEU A 691 -2.96 -37.49 -9.47
N ARG A 692 -2.56 -38.24 -10.49
CA ARG A 692 -2.28 -39.68 -10.36
C ARG A 692 -1.07 -39.94 -9.46
N GLU A 693 0.05 -39.29 -9.71
CA GLU A 693 1.26 -39.42 -8.90
C GLU A 693 1.01 -39.04 -7.44
N GLN A 694 0.23 -37.97 -7.22
CA GLN A 694 -0.14 -37.58 -5.86
C GLN A 694 -0.98 -38.66 -5.17
N ARG A 695 -1.97 -39.24 -5.89
CA ARG A 695 -2.79 -40.35 -5.38
C ARG A 695 -1.96 -41.59 -5.08
N GLU A 696 -0.97 -41.90 -5.92
CA GLU A 696 -0.05 -43.02 -5.70
C GLU A 696 0.83 -42.81 -4.46
N ALA A 697 1.35 -41.59 -4.27
CA ALA A 697 2.20 -41.25 -3.14
C ALA A 697 1.44 -41.27 -1.80
N THR A 698 0.23 -40.68 -1.77
CA THR A 698 -0.48 -40.41 -0.50
C THR A 698 -1.72 -41.30 -0.29
N ARG A 699 -2.10 -42.12 -1.27
CA ARG A 699 -3.31 -42.97 -1.31
C ARG A 699 -4.64 -42.22 -1.19
N ALA A 700 -4.61 -40.90 -1.00
CA ALA A 700 -5.75 -40.01 -0.95
C ALA A 700 -5.38 -38.68 -1.61
N LEU A 701 -6.33 -38.00 -2.25
CA LEU A 701 -6.11 -36.66 -2.79
C LEU A 701 -6.83 -35.63 -1.92
N PRO A 702 -6.18 -34.50 -1.59
CA PRO A 702 -6.85 -33.40 -0.94
C PRO A 702 -7.88 -32.80 -1.89
N ASP A 703 -9.11 -32.64 -1.40
CA ASP A 703 -10.24 -32.07 -2.14
C ASP A 703 -11.14 -31.24 -1.20
N ASP A 704 -12.32 -30.80 -1.66
CA ASP A 704 -13.24 -30.01 -0.85
C ASP A 704 -13.89 -30.81 0.31
N ARG A 705 -13.62 -32.12 0.40
CA ARG A 705 -14.09 -33.03 1.45
C ARG A 705 -13.00 -33.93 2.04
N THR A 706 -11.73 -33.67 1.74
CA THR A 706 -10.61 -34.48 2.21
C THR A 706 -9.43 -33.57 2.51
N VAL A 707 -8.99 -33.56 3.78
CA VAL A 707 -7.71 -33.00 4.21
C VAL A 707 -6.72 -34.14 4.33
N VAL A 708 -5.50 -33.97 3.80
CA VAL A 708 -4.42 -34.95 3.92
C VAL A 708 -3.31 -34.37 4.78
N VAL A 709 -2.91 -35.08 5.83
CA VAL A 709 -1.75 -34.77 6.66
C VAL A 709 -0.64 -35.73 6.26
N GLU A 710 0.36 -35.21 5.57
CA GLU A 710 1.52 -35.96 5.10
C GLU A 710 2.73 -35.70 5.99
N ARG A 711 3.42 -36.76 6.40
CA ARG A 711 4.65 -36.69 7.18
C ARG A 711 5.80 -37.31 6.39
N PHE A 712 6.94 -36.65 6.36
CA PHE A 712 8.15 -37.13 5.71
C PHE A 712 9.38 -36.52 6.37
N ARG A 713 10.54 -37.14 6.16
CA ARG A 713 11.83 -36.58 6.59
C ARG A 713 12.46 -35.79 5.45
N ASP A 714 13.15 -34.71 5.79
CA ASP A 714 13.97 -34.00 4.82
C ASP A 714 15.40 -34.56 4.72
N GLU A 715 16.21 -33.98 3.84
CA GLU A 715 17.59 -34.42 3.59
C GLU A 715 18.50 -34.31 4.84
N LEU A 716 18.12 -33.49 5.82
CA LEU A 716 18.84 -33.32 7.09
C LEU A 716 18.33 -34.27 8.17
N GLY A 717 17.29 -35.06 7.89
CA GLY A 717 16.65 -35.97 8.84
C GLY A 717 15.54 -35.34 9.68
N ASP A 718 15.31 -34.03 9.56
CA ASP A 718 14.27 -33.31 10.29
C ASP A 718 12.88 -33.76 9.81
N TRP A 719 11.93 -33.84 10.74
CA TRP A 719 10.54 -34.12 10.41
C TRP A 719 9.84 -32.92 9.77
N ARG A 720 9.10 -33.18 8.70
CA ARG A 720 8.17 -32.24 8.09
C ARG A 720 6.77 -32.80 8.12
N LEU A 721 5.83 -31.93 8.46
CA LEU A 721 4.41 -32.20 8.40
C LEU A 721 3.78 -31.22 7.40
N ALA A 722 3.17 -31.74 6.35
CA ALA A 722 2.45 -30.99 5.33
C ALA A 722 0.94 -31.26 5.45
N VAL A 723 0.18 -30.23 5.78
CA VAL A 723 -1.28 -30.25 5.81
C VAL A 723 -1.79 -29.78 4.45
N HIS A 724 -2.29 -30.70 3.64
CA HIS A 724 -2.84 -30.39 2.32
C HIS A 724 -4.30 -29.97 2.43
N SER A 725 -4.59 -28.74 2.01
CA SER A 725 -5.91 -28.12 2.07
C SER A 725 -6.12 -27.14 0.93
N VAL A 726 -7.15 -27.37 0.12
CA VAL A 726 -7.47 -26.53 -1.04
C VAL A 726 -8.11 -25.18 -0.68
N LEU A 727 -8.44 -24.92 0.58
CA LEU A 727 -9.31 -23.81 0.99
C LEU A 727 -8.67 -22.42 0.88
N GLY A 728 -7.36 -22.31 0.65
CA GLY A 728 -6.67 -21.04 0.46
C GLY A 728 -6.06 -20.46 1.74
N ALA A 729 -5.15 -19.50 1.59
CA ALA A 729 -4.36 -18.93 2.67
C ALA A 729 -5.20 -18.11 3.66
N ARG A 730 -6.40 -17.66 3.27
CA ARG A 730 -7.35 -17.01 4.19
C ARG A 730 -7.85 -17.95 5.30
N VAL A 731 -7.87 -19.26 5.04
CA VAL A 731 -8.21 -20.32 6.02
C VAL A 731 -6.95 -20.97 6.59
N ASN A 732 -5.97 -21.27 5.74
CA ASN A 732 -4.74 -21.94 6.16
C ASN A 732 -3.85 -21.03 7.05
N GLY A 733 -3.90 -19.71 6.86
CA GLY A 733 -3.20 -18.71 7.69
C GLY A 733 -3.60 -18.72 9.17
N PRO A 734 -4.88 -18.50 9.52
CA PRO A 734 -5.32 -18.61 10.92
C PRO A 734 -5.16 -20.04 11.45
N TRP A 735 -5.38 -21.05 10.62
CA TRP A 735 -5.16 -22.44 11.04
C TRP A 735 -3.69 -22.72 11.41
N ALA A 736 -2.73 -22.15 10.66
CA ALA A 736 -1.31 -22.21 10.98
C ALA A 736 -0.97 -21.56 12.32
N LEU A 737 -1.61 -20.45 12.68
CA LEU A 737 -1.42 -19.82 14.00
C LEU A 737 -1.87 -20.76 15.13
N ALA A 738 -3.05 -21.37 14.98
CA ALA A 738 -3.57 -22.32 15.97
C ALA A 738 -2.68 -23.58 16.08
N VAL A 739 -2.22 -24.12 14.95
CA VAL A 739 -1.30 -25.28 14.90
C VAL A 739 0.03 -24.93 15.58
N GLY A 740 0.64 -23.78 15.27
CA GLY A 740 1.88 -23.34 15.89
C GLY A 740 1.76 -23.21 17.40
N ARG A 741 0.66 -22.62 17.88
CA ARG A 741 0.41 -22.50 19.32
C ARG A 741 0.24 -23.85 20.01
N ARG A 742 -0.54 -24.76 19.42
CA ARG A 742 -0.71 -26.11 19.97
C ARG A 742 0.60 -26.90 20.01
N LEU A 743 1.45 -26.76 19.00
CA LEU A 743 2.77 -27.40 18.96
C LEU A 743 3.66 -26.87 20.09
N ALA A 744 3.67 -25.56 20.32
CA ALA A 744 4.42 -24.95 21.41
C ALA A 744 3.89 -25.41 22.79
N GLU A 745 2.57 -25.43 22.99
CA GLU A 745 1.95 -25.79 24.29
C GLU A 745 2.07 -27.28 24.61
N ARG A 746 1.85 -28.17 23.63
CA ARG A 746 1.79 -29.62 23.86
C ARG A 746 3.13 -30.32 23.75
N TYR A 747 4.02 -29.84 22.87
CA TYR A 747 5.30 -30.48 22.59
C TYR A 747 6.50 -29.65 23.04
N GLY A 748 6.32 -28.40 23.47
CA GLY A 748 7.42 -27.52 23.86
C GLY A 748 8.35 -27.15 22.70
N VAL A 749 7.88 -27.34 21.46
CA VAL A 749 8.65 -27.10 20.23
C VAL A 749 8.20 -25.77 19.62
N ASP A 750 9.15 -24.86 19.43
CA ASP A 750 8.93 -23.65 18.61
C ASP A 750 9.00 -24.03 17.13
N ALA A 751 7.90 -24.61 16.65
CA ALA A 751 7.79 -25.13 15.29
C ALA A 751 7.64 -23.99 14.28
N GLN A 752 8.39 -24.05 13.19
CA GLN A 752 8.21 -23.11 12.09
C GLN A 752 7.00 -23.54 11.26
N VAL A 753 5.90 -22.80 11.39
CA VAL A 753 4.65 -23.07 10.68
C VAL A 753 4.44 -22.03 9.60
N MET A 754 4.26 -22.49 8.36
CA MET A 754 4.15 -21.63 7.18
C MET A 754 2.89 -21.97 6.39
N PRO A 755 1.92 -21.03 6.32
CA PRO A 755 0.72 -21.22 5.52
C PRO A 755 0.96 -20.88 4.05
N SER A 756 0.16 -21.49 3.19
CA SER A 756 0.05 -21.19 1.76
C SER A 756 -1.39 -21.40 1.29
N ASP A 757 -1.67 -21.16 0.01
CA ASP A 757 -2.99 -21.41 -0.53
C ASP A 757 -3.36 -22.90 -0.51
N ASP A 758 -2.41 -23.79 -0.80
CA ASP A 758 -2.64 -25.23 -0.98
C ASP A 758 -2.40 -26.04 0.31
N GLY A 759 -1.99 -25.40 1.41
CA GLY A 759 -1.75 -26.10 2.66
C GLY A 759 -0.88 -25.35 3.67
N ILE A 760 -0.48 -26.08 4.72
CA ILE A 760 0.40 -25.61 5.79
C ILE A 760 1.61 -26.53 5.84
N VAL A 761 2.81 -25.96 5.93
CA VAL A 761 4.04 -26.71 6.18
C VAL A 761 4.51 -26.42 7.59
N VAL A 762 4.79 -27.48 8.35
CA VAL A 762 5.38 -27.43 9.68
C VAL A 762 6.75 -28.09 9.61
N ARG A 763 7.77 -27.39 10.10
CA ARG A 763 9.09 -27.97 10.35
C ARG A 763 9.28 -28.22 11.85
N LEU A 764 9.69 -29.44 12.16
CA LEU A 764 9.97 -29.88 13.52
C LEU A 764 11.44 -30.31 13.60
N PRO A 765 12.21 -29.80 14.58
CA PRO A 765 13.55 -30.30 14.82
C PRO A 765 13.51 -31.79 15.21
N ASP A 766 14.53 -32.55 14.82
CA ASP A 766 14.66 -33.99 15.14
C ASP A 766 14.97 -34.23 16.63
N THR A 767 14.00 -33.95 17.51
CA THR A 767 14.15 -34.08 18.98
C THR A 767 13.17 -35.09 19.59
N ALA A 768 12.33 -35.77 18.81
CA ALA A 768 11.31 -36.71 19.30
C ALA A 768 11.37 -38.07 18.57
N GLU A 769 11.10 -39.17 19.28
CA GLU A 769 11.06 -40.53 18.71
C GLU A 769 9.92 -40.72 17.68
N GLU A 770 8.80 -40.00 17.84
CA GLU A 770 7.65 -39.99 16.90
C GLU A 770 7.21 -38.54 16.57
N PRO A 771 6.93 -38.22 15.29
CA PRO A 771 6.42 -36.91 14.89
C PRO A 771 4.95 -36.74 15.31
N PRO A 772 4.49 -35.49 15.58
CA PRO A 772 3.09 -35.21 15.84
C PRO A 772 2.19 -35.73 14.72
N GLY A 773 1.05 -36.31 15.10
CA GLY A 773 0.08 -36.89 14.17
C GLY A 773 -0.94 -35.88 13.67
N ALA A 774 -2.01 -36.37 13.03
CA ALA A 774 -3.08 -35.51 12.51
C ALA A 774 -3.92 -34.82 13.62
N ASP A 775 -3.74 -35.18 14.88
CA ASP A 775 -4.44 -34.58 16.02
C ASP A 775 -4.01 -33.13 16.30
N VAL A 776 -2.81 -32.72 15.86
CA VAL A 776 -2.36 -31.32 16.01
C VAL A 776 -3.14 -30.34 15.14
N VAL A 777 -3.82 -30.83 14.09
CA VAL A 777 -4.54 -29.98 13.12
C VAL A 777 -6.05 -29.92 13.35
N VAL A 778 -6.59 -30.72 14.28
CA VAL A 778 -8.04 -30.80 14.55
C VAL A 778 -8.40 -30.08 15.85
N PHE A 779 -9.27 -29.08 15.78
CA PHE A 779 -9.65 -28.24 16.91
C PHE A 779 -11.16 -28.26 17.10
N GLU A 780 -11.63 -27.97 18.31
CA GLU A 780 -13.04 -27.59 18.47
C GLU A 780 -13.30 -26.22 17.80
N PRO A 781 -14.48 -25.97 17.20
CA PRO A 781 -14.74 -24.73 16.45
C PRO A 781 -14.56 -23.45 17.27
N ASP A 782 -14.97 -23.47 18.54
CA ASP A 782 -14.81 -22.31 19.43
C ASP A 782 -13.36 -22.19 19.95
N GLU A 783 -12.68 -23.32 20.14
CA GLU A 783 -11.27 -23.39 20.55
C GLU A 783 -10.35 -22.77 19.48
N VAL A 784 -10.54 -23.15 18.20
CA VAL A 784 -9.69 -22.61 17.12
C VAL A 784 -9.89 -21.11 16.95
N ALA A 785 -11.11 -20.61 17.11
CA ALA A 785 -11.41 -19.19 17.04
C ALA A 785 -10.66 -18.43 18.15
N GLN A 786 -10.75 -18.92 19.38
CA GLN A 786 -10.06 -18.32 20.52
C GLN A 786 -8.53 -18.35 20.36
N LEU A 787 -7.95 -19.47 19.95
CA LEU A 787 -6.51 -19.59 19.75
C LEU A 787 -5.99 -18.60 18.69
N VAL A 788 -6.73 -18.43 17.59
CA VAL A 788 -6.39 -17.45 16.55
C VAL A 788 -6.44 -16.02 17.09
N GLU A 789 -7.49 -15.66 17.83
CA GLU A 789 -7.64 -14.33 18.44
C GLU A 789 -6.54 -14.02 19.45
N GLU A 790 -6.13 -14.99 20.27
CA GLU A 790 -5.03 -14.81 21.22
C GLU A 790 -3.65 -14.74 20.55
N SER A 791 -3.49 -15.42 19.40
CA SER A 791 -2.19 -15.54 18.73
C SER A 791 -1.96 -14.44 17.69
N VAL A 792 -3.01 -13.81 17.16
CA VAL A 792 -2.86 -12.78 16.12
C VAL A 792 -2.04 -11.59 16.61
N GLY A 793 -2.19 -11.17 17.88
CA GLY A 793 -1.53 -9.99 18.45
C GLY A 793 0.01 -10.06 18.55
N THR A 794 0.59 -11.26 18.42
CA THR A 794 2.05 -11.48 18.40
C THR A 794 2.58 -11.79 17.00
N SER A 795 1.70 -11.89 15.99
CA SER A 795 2.10 -12.22 14.61
C SER A 795 2.75 -11.03 13.87
N ALA A 796 3.60 -11.34 12.89
CA ALA A 796 4.19 -10.33 12.00
C ALA A 796 3.11 -9.61 11.15
N LEU A 797 2.06 -10.34 10.75
CA LEU A 797 0.91 -9.77 10.05
C LEU A 797 0.25 -8.64 10.86
N PHE A 798 -0.01 -8.88 12.14
CA PHE A 798 -0.59 -7.89 13.03
C PHE A 798 0.29 -6.66 13.19
N ALA A 799 1.60 -6.84 13.39
CA ALA A 799 2.53 -5.70 13.49
C ALA A 799 2.53 -4.83 12.21
N SER A 800 2.48 -5.46 11.03
CA SER A 800 2.36 -4.75 9.76
C SER A 800 1.03 -4.00 9.63
N ARG A 801 -0.11 -4.67 9.92
CA ARG A 801 -1.44 -4.03 9.88
C ARG A 801 -1.59 -2.92 10.91
N PHE A 802 -1.05 -3.08 12.11
CA PHE A 802 -1.03 -2.04 13.14
C PHE A 802 -0.30 -0.80 12.66
N ARG A 803 0.88 -0.94 12.03
CA ARG A 803 1.63 0.19 11.45
C ARG A 803 0.80 0.91 10.38
N GLU A 804 0.15 0.16 9.49
CA GLU A 804 -0.71 0.72 8.43
C GLU A 804 -1.92 1.46 9.03
N CYS A 805 -2.60 0.87 10.01
CA CYS A 805 -3.73 1.47 10.71
C CYS A 805 -3.32 2.73 11.48
N ALA A 806 -2.19 2.70 12.21
CA ALA A 806 -1.67 3.84 12.97
C ALA A 806 -1.29 5.02 12.06
N ALA A 807 -0.67 4.73 10.91
CA ALA A 807 -0.37 5.74 9.91
C ALA A 807 -1.66 6.35 9.30
N ARG A 808 -2.63 5.50 8.94
CA ARG A 808 -3.93 5.91 8.38
C ARG A 808 -4.75 6.74 9.37
N ALA A 809 -4.75 6.35 10.64
CA ALA A 809 -5.38 7.07 11.76
C ALA A 809 -4.65 8.36 12.18
N LEU A 810 -3.62 8.77 11.44
CA LEU A 810 -2.87 10.01 11.67
C LEU A 810 -2.08 10.04 13.00
N LEU A 811 -1.74 8.87 13.54
CA LEU A 811 -0.92 8.75 14.75
C LEU A 811 0.58 8.80 14.44
N LEU A 812 0.98 8.38 13.23
CA LEU A 812 2.37 8.40 12.76
C LEU A 812 2.57 9.46 11.65
N PRO A 813 2.48 10.78 11.96
CA PRO A 813 2.53 11.81 10.93
C PRO A 813 3.91 11.89 10.25
N ARG A 814 3.88 12.25 8.96
CA ARG A 814 5.08 12.61 8.21
C ARG A 814 5.57 14.00 8.62
N ARG A 815 6.85 14.13 8.98
CA ARG A 815 7.47 15.42 9.38
C ARG A 815 7.54 16.42 8.22
N ASP A 816 7.87 15.96 7.02
CA ASP A 816 7.81 16.74 5.79
C ASP A 816 7.11 15.90 4.71
N PRO A 817 5.94 16.31 4.18
CA PRO A 817 5.23 15.56 3.14
C PRO A 817 6.03 15.41 1.84
N ARG A 818 7.02 16.28 1.59
CA ARG A 818 7.88 16.24 0.40
C ARG A 818 9.06 15.29 0.55
N ARG A 819 9.38 14.89 1.79
CA ARG A 819 10.47 13.97 2.07
C ARG A 819 9.90 12.64 2.52
N ARG A 820 10.45 11.58 1.97
CA ARG A 820 10.13 10.23 2.43
C ARG A 820 10.62 10.05 3.87
N GLN A 821 9.84 9.32 4.65
CA GLN A 821 10.32 8.74 5.90
C GLN A 821 10.81 7.32 5.60
N PRO A 822 12.05 6.97 5.93
CA PRO A 822 12.54 5.59 5.79
C PRO A 822 11.60 4.60 6.49
N LEU A 823 11.30 3.46 5.86
CA LEU A 823 10.33 2.49 6.39
C LEU A 823 10.80 1.93 7.73
N TRP A 824 12.11 1.75 7.94
CA TRP A 824 12.65 1.32 9.22
C TRP A 824 12.32 2.28 10.38
N GLN A 825 12.31 3.61 10.13
CA GLN A 825 11.90 4.59 11.13
C GLN A 825 10.41 4.49 11.42
N GLN A 826 9.59 4.24 10.40
CA GLN A 826 8.16 4.01 10.59
C GLN A 826 7.91 2.72 11.36
N ARG A 827 8.60 1.62 11.04
CA ARG A 827 8.55 0.33 11.77
C ARG A 827 8.91 0.52 13.24
N GLN A 828 10.03 1.19 13.53
CA GLN A 828 10.47 1.46 14.90
C GLN A 828 9.44 2.28 15.69
N ARG A 829 8.91 3.36 15.09
CA ARG A 829 7.89 4.21 15.75
C ARG A 829 6.59 3.46 15.97
N ALA A 830 6.16 2.65 15.01
CA ALA A 830 4.96 1.83 15.13
C ALA A 830 5.10 0.76 16.21
N ALA A 831 6.27 0.11 16.32
CA ALA A 831 6.55 -0.86 17.38
C ALA A 831 6.50 -0.21 18.77
N GLN A 832 7.15 0.95 18.95
CA GLN A 832 7.08 1.72 20.20
C GLN A 832 5.65 2.13 20.56
N LEU A 833 4.85 2.54 19.57
CA LEU A 833 3.44 2.85 19.78
C LEU A 833 2.64 1.61 20.16
N LEU A 834 2.91 0.45 19.54
CA LEU A 834 2.25 -0.81 19.85
C LEU A 834 2.54 -1.27 21.28
N ASP A 835 3.79 -1.14 21.73
CA ASP A 835 4.17 -1.51 23.11
C ASP A 835 3.38 -0.70 24.15
N VAL A 836 3.14 0.58 23.89
CA VAL A 836 2.28 1.42 24.75
C VAL A 836 0.80 1.04 24.59
N ALA A 837 0.34 0.81 23.36
CA ALA A 837 -1.05 0.48 23.08
C ALA A 837 -1.48 -0.88 23.67
N ARG A 838 -0.54 -1.82 23.86
CA ARG A 838 -0.79 -3.13 24.51
C ARG A 838 -1.28 -3.01 25.96
N GLU A 839 -1.00 -1.91 26.64
CA GLU A 839 -1.51 -1.64 28.00
C GLU A 839 -3.01 -1.25 28.00
N TYR A 840 -3.60 -0.92 26.84
CA TYR A 840 -4.96 -0.43 26.68
C TYR A 840 -5.77 -1.33 25.75
N ALA A 841 -6.57 -2.24 26.34
CA ALA A 841 -7.38 -3.20 25.58
C ALA A 841 -8.40 -2.51 24.64
N ASP A 842 -8.83 -1.29 24.97
CA ASP A 842 -9.80 -0.50 24.23
C ASP A 842 -9.17 0.41 23.16
N PHE A 843 -7.84 0.35 22.96
CA PHE A 843 -7.16 1.24 22.01
C PHE A 843 -7.64 1.01 20.57
N PRO A 844 -8.29 2.00 19.91
CA PRO A 844 -9.01 1.77 18.66
C PRO A 844 -8.16 1.22 17.51
N VAL A 845 -6.89 1.60 17.42
CA VAL A 845 -5.99 1.14 16.35
C VAL A 845 -5.54 -0.31 16.56
N THR A 846 -5.40 -0.75 17.81
CA THR A 846 -5.13 -2.16 18.15
C THR A 846 -6.34 -3.01 17.76
N LEU A 847 -7.54 -2.56 18.13
CA LEU A 847 -8.80 -3.22 17.77
C LEU A 847 -9.00 -3.27 16.25
N GLU A 848 -8.72 -2.18 15.54
CA GLU A 848 -8.81 -2.15 14.07
C GLU A 848 -7.79 -3.07 13.41
N ALA A 849 -6.55 -3.12 13.90
CA ALA A 849 -5.53 -4.02 13.36
C ALA A 849 -5.94 -5.49 13.55
N ALA A 850 -6.47 -5.84 14.73
CA ALA A 850 -7.00 -7.18 15.00
C ALA A 850 -8.19 -7.48 14.07
N ARG A 851 -9.14 -6.56 13.96
CA ARG A 851 -10.31 -6.70 13.09
C ARG A 851 -9.91 -6.87 11.61
N GLU A 852 -8.94 -6.10 11.11
CA GLU A 852 -8.42 -6.24 9.75
C GLU A 852 -7.76 -7.61 9.52
N CYS A 853 -6.94 -8.08 10.46
CA CYS A 853 -6.36 -9.42 10.38
C CYS A 853 -7.45 -10.51 10.36
N LEU A 854 -8.40 -10.46 11.30
CA LEU A 854 -9.38 -11.53 11.51
C LEU A 854 -10.50 -11.56 10.46
N GLN A 855 -10.91 -10.40 9.93
CA GLN A 855 -12.08 -10.31 9.03
C GLN A 855 -11.72 -10.01 7.57
N ASP A 856 -10.69 -9.19 7.32
CA ASP A 856 -10.35 -8.79 5.94
C ASP A 856 -9.27 -9.69 5.35
N VAL A 857 -8.28 -10.11 6.16
CA VAL A 857 -7.21 -11.00 5.71
C VAL A 857 -7.64 -12.46 5.88
N PHE A 858 -8.02 -12.85 7.10
CA PHE A 858 -8.48 -14.21 7.41
C PHE A 858 -9.95 -14.43 7.07
N ASP A 859 -10.34 -15.70 7.07
CA ASP A 859 -11.72 -16.17 7.01
C ASP A 859 -11.95 -17.15 8.17
N GLN A 860 -12.03 -16.58 9.38
CA GLN A 860 -12.24 -17.33 10.63
C GLN A 860 -13.56 -18.12 10.64
N PRO A 861 -14.70 -17.59 10.11
CA PRO A 861 -15.91 -18.39 9.95
C PRO A 861 -15.71 -19.64 9.09
N ALA A 862 -14.99 -19.53 7.97
CA ALA A 862 -14.68 -20.68 7.14
C ALA A 862 -13.77 -21.71 7.83
N LEU A 863 -12.84 -21.27 8.69
CA LEU A 863 -12.02 -22.18 9.51
C LEU A 863 -12.87 -22.91 10.55
N ALA A 864 -13.77 -22.20 11.24
CA ALA A 864 -14.70 -22.82 12.19
C ALA A 864 -15.65 -23.81 11.49
N ASP A 865 -16.11 -23.49 10.28
CA ASP A 865 -16.87 -24.42 9.42
C ASP A 865 -16.08 -25.68 9.09
N LEU A 866 -14.80 -25.54 8.71
CA LEU A 866 -13.93 -26.69 8.46
C LEU A 866 -13.81 -27.58 9.70
N MET A 867 -13.61 -27.00 10.89
CA MET A 867 -13.54 -27.76 12.14
C MET A 867 -14.87 -28.49 12.44
N ARG A 868 -16.02 -27.83 12.23
CA ARG A 868 -17.33 -28.49 12.34
C ARG A 868 -17.51 -29.63 11.35
N ASP A 869 -17.03 -29.45 10.12
CA ASP A 869 -17.15 -30.46 9.07
C ASP A 869 -16.20 -31.64 9.30
N LEU A 870 -15.02 -31.43 9.89
CA LEU A 870 -14.12 -32.48 10.37
C LEU A 870 -14.75 -33.26 11.54
N ALA A 871 -15.26 -32.57 12.55
CA ALA A 871 -15.91 -33.18 13.71
C ALA A 871 -17.15 -34.01 13.32
N SER A 872 -17.97 -33.50 12.40
CA SER A 872 -19.14 -34.20 11.85
C SER A 872 -18.81 -35.21 10.75
N ARG A 873 -17.53 -35.40 10.40
CA ARG A 873 -17.03 -36.32 9.36
C ARG A 873 -17.60 -36.05 7.95
N LYS A 874 -18.04 -34.82 7.68
CA LYS A 874 -18.36 -34.36 6.32
C LYS A 874 -17.09 -34.12 5.49
N VAL A 875 -16.04 -33.67 6.17
CA VAL A 875 -14.67 -33.63 5.64
C VAL A 875 -13.89 -34.77 6.29
N ARG A 876 -13.23 -35.59 5.46
CA ARG A 876 -12.38 -36.69 5.90
C ARG A 876 -10.97 -36.16 6.18
N LEU A 877 -10.37 -36.60 7.29
CA LEU A 877 -8.97 -36.41 7.58
C LEU A 877 -8.21 -37.70 7.27
N VAL A 878 -7.14 -37.62 6.48
CA VAL A 878 -6.30 -38.76 6.13
C VAL A 878 -4.87 -38.48 6.57
N GLU A 879 -4.29 -39.38 7.34
CA GLU A 879 -2.88 -39.32 7.74
C GLU A 879 -2.06 -40.29 6.89
N VAL A 880 -0.92 -39.82 6.40
CA VAL A 880 -0.01 -40.63 5.59
C VAL A 880 1.43 -40.28 5.90
N GLU A 881 2.28 -41.29 5.89
CA GLU A 881 3.73 -41.13 5.96
C GLU A 881 4.32 -41.51 4.60
N THR A 882 5.16 -40.64 4.05
CA THR A 882 5.81 -40.83 2.77
C THR A 882 7.33 -40.81 2.96
N PRO A 883 8.07 -41.66 2.24
CA PRO A 883 9.54 -41.70 2.35
C PRO A 883 10.20 -40.44 1.75
N GLN A 884 9.50 -39.76 0.85
CA GLN A 884 9.89 -38.53 0.19
C GLN A 884 8.64 -37.65 0.00
N PRO A 885 8.78 -36.31 -0.09
CA PRO A 885 7.64 -35.43 -0.27
C PRO A 885 6.86 -35.77 -1.54
N SER A 886 5.54 -35.90 -1.40
CA SER A 886 4.60 -36.08 -2.51
C SER A 886 4.66 -34.93 -3.52
N PRO A 887 4.15 -35.09 -4.76
CA PRO A 887 4.04 -33.99 -5.72
C PRO A 887 3.41 -32.69 -5.16
N PHE A 888 2.40 -32.80 -4.29
CA PHE A 888 1.76 -31.64 -3.66
C PHE A 888 2.67 -31.04 -2.58
N ALA A 889 3.31 -31.89 -1.76
CA ALA A 889 4.25 -31.42 -0.74
C ALA A 889 5.47 -30.73 -1.36
N ARG A 890 6.00 -31.23 -2.48
CA ARG A 890 7.06 -30.55 -3.24
C ARG A 890 6.63 -29.17 -3.73
N SER A 891 5.41 -29.04 -4.25
CA SER A 891 4.86 -27.74 -4.67
C SER A 891 4.74 -26.76 -3.49
N LEU A 892 4.28 -27.23 -2.32
CA LEU A 892 4.23 -26.43 -1.09
C LEU A 892 5.62 -25.98 -0.61
N LEU A 893 6.60 -26.89 -0.63
CA LEU A 893 7.98 -26.62 -0.23
C LEU A 893 8.73 -25.70 -1.19
N PHE A 894 8.33 -25.62 -2.46
CA PHE A 894 8.92 -24.66 -3.40
C PHE A 894 8.63 -23.20 -3.01
N GLY A 895 7.43 -22.94 -2.45
CA GLY A 895 7.08 -21.64 -1.86
C GLY A 895 7.89 -21.30 -0.60
N TYR A 896 8.25 -22.32 0.19
CA TYR A 896 8.99 -22.19 1.47
C TYR A 896 10.36 -21.50 1.30
N VAL A 897 11.15 -21.85 0.28
CA VAL A 897 12.49 -21.26 0.06
C VAL A 897 12.39 -19.75 -0.20
N GLY A 898 11.34 -19.31 -0.90
CA GLY A 898 11.07 -17.91 -1.19
C GLY A 898 10.41 -17.13 -0.04
N ALA A 899 9.79 -17.78 0.94
CA ALA A 899 9.19 -17.12 2.09
C ALA A 899 10.20 -17.01 3.27
N PHE A 900 10.98 -18.05 3.52
CA PHE A 900 12.00 -18.10 4.57
C PHE A 900 13.08 -17.01 4.43
N LEU A 901 13.47 -16.70 3.19
CA LEU A 901 14.43 -15.63 2.90
C LEU A 901 13.86 -14.21 3.14
N TYR A 902 12.53 -14.02 3.20
CA TYR A 902 11.94 -12.68 3.01
C TYR A 902 10.77 -12.29 3.94
N GLU A 903 10.16 -13.19 4.72
CA GLU A 903 8.97 -12.90 5.57
C GLU A 903 9.27 -12.11 6.85
N GLY A 904 10.53 -11.81 7.15
CA GLY A 904 10.89 -10.98 8.29
C GLY A 904 10.75 -9.49 8.03
N ASP A 905 10.05 -8.78 8.93
CA ASP A 905 10.11 -7.31 9.03
C ASP A 905 11.46 -6.80 9.59
N ALA A 906 12.31 -7.72 10.09
CA ALA A 906 13.71 -7.48 10.41
C ALA A 906 14.58 -7.77 9.18
N PRO A 907 15.46 -6.84 8.75
CA PRO A 907 16.44 -7.07 7.71
C PRO A 907 17.21 -8.39 7.92
N LEU A 908 17.51 -9.13 6.85
CA LEU A 908 18.29 -10.38 6.91
C LEU A 908 19.62 -10.22 7.67
N ALA A 909 20.25 -9.05 7.56
CA ALA A 909 21.45 -8.69 8.30
C ALA A 909 21.20 -8.54 9.81
N GLU A 910 20.03 -8.02 10.22
CA GLU A 910 19.61 -7.93 11.62
C GLU A 910 19.21 -9.29 12.19
N ARG A 911 18.61 -10.21 11.40
CA ARG A 911 18.37 -11.59 11.87
C ARG A 911 19.66 -12.37 12.06
N ARG A 912 20.63 -12.23 11.14
CA ARG A 912 21.98 -12.77 11.30
C ARG A 912 22.71 -12.11 12.49
N ALA A 913 22.57 -10.81 12.68
CA ALA A 913 23.17 -10.09 13.80
C ALA A 913 22.48 -10.37 15.14
N ALA A 914 21.16 -10.56 15.19
CA ALA A 914 20.38 -10.88 16.38
C ALA A 914 20.61 -12.33 16.84
N ALA A 915 20.79 -13.26 15.90
CA ALA A 915 21.28 -14.60 16.20
C ALA A 915 22.74 -14.59 16.72
N LEU A 916 23.52 -13.56 16.38
CA LEU A 916 24.90 -13.33 16.85
C LEU A 916 24.99 -12.34 18.04
N ALA A 917 23.86 -11.78 18.51
CA ALA A 917 23.80 -10.77 19.57
C ALA A 917 23.03 -11.25 20.81
N LEU A 918 22.85 -12.56 20.94
CA LEU A 918 22.67 -13.20 22.24
C LEU A 918 23.99 -13.08 23.01
N ASP A 919 24.18 -11.93 23.66
CA ASP A 919 24.39 -11.80 25.10
C ASP A 919 24.95 -10.40 25.40
N SER A 920 24.06 -9.42 25.58
CA SER A 920 24.41 -8.09 26.09
C SER A 920 24.40 -8.02 27.62
N ALA A 921 24.03 -9.10 28.32
CA ALA A 921 24.16 -9.19 29.76
C ALA A 921 25.60 -9.50 30.17
N LEU A 922 26.37 -10.21 29.34
CA LEU A 922 27.80 -10.51 29.58
C LEU A 922 28.78 -9.36 29.27
N LEU A 923 28.37 -8.31 28.56
CA LEU A 923 29.21 -7.13 28.30
C LEU A 923 29.27 -6.14 29.48
N GLY A 924 28.39 -6.31 30.47
CA GLY A 924 28.36 -5.50 31.69
C GLY A 924 29.35 -5.94 32.77
N GLU A 925 29.86 -7.18 32.72
CA GLU A 925 30.81 -7.71 33.71
C GLU A 925 32.28 -7.54 33.29
N LEU A 926 32.56 -7.27 32.01
CA LEU A 926 33.93 -7.19 31.47
C LEU A 926 34.43 -5.78 31.10
N LEU A 927 33.56 -4.77 31.14
CA LEU A 927 33.96 -3.36 30.97
C LEU A 927 33.80 -2.65 32.33
N GLY A 928 34.89 -2.68 33.09
CA GLY A 928 35.00 -2.07 34.41
C GLY A 928 34.40 -0.66 34.46
N ARG A 929 33.74 -0.38 35.59
CA ARG A 929 33.06 0.88 35.92
C ARG A 929 33.90 2.09 35.50
N VAL A 930 33.56 2.69 34.36
CA VAL A 930 33.82 4.11 34.14
C VAL A 930 32.67 4.82 34.81
N ASP A 931 32.96 5.60 35.86
CA ASP A 931 31.93 6.36 36.57
C ASP A 931 31.21 7.27 35.57
N LEU A 932 29.90 7.06 35.38
CA LEU A 932 29.07 7.76 34.38
C LEU A 932 29.13 9.30 34.51
N ARG A 933 29.53 9.79 35.69
CA ARG A 933 29.86 11.20 35.97
C ARG A 933 30.88 11.80 35.01
N GLU A 934 31.80 11.00 34.44
CA GLU A 934 32.89 11.47 33.57
C GLU A 934 32.47 11.59 32.10
N LEU A 935 31.28 11.07 31.73
CA LEU A 935 30.79 11.05 30.35
C LEU A 935 29.68 12.08 30.07
N LEU A 936 29.12 12.70 31.10
CA LEU A 936 28.02 13.67 30.98
C LEU A 936 28.52 15.10 31.15
N ASP A 937 28.43 15.90 30.08
CA ASP A 937 28.77 17.32 30.10
C ASP A 937 27.73 18.13 30.93
N PRO A 938 28.16 18.92 31.93
CA PRO A 938 27.25 19.69 32.79
C PRO A 938 26.41 20.74 32.04
N ALA A 939 26.95 21.36 30.99
CA ALA A 939 26.22 22.36 30.19
C ALA A 939 25.15 21.68 29.32
N VAL A 940 25.45 20.49 28.77
CA VAL A 940 24.47 19.66 28.06
C VAL A 940 23.35 19.20 28.98
N LEU A 941 23.65 18.86 30.23
CA LEU A 941 22.67 18.47 31.24
C LEU A 941 21.71 19.62 31.53
N ALA A 942 22.25 20.80 31.89
CA ALA A 942 21.44 21.98 32.19
C ALA A 942 20.57 22.42 31.00
N GLU A 943 21.13 22.46 29.78
CA GLU A 943 20.37 22.86 28.60
C GLU A 943 19.28 21.86 28.23
N THR A 944 19.58 20.56 28.34
CA THR A 944 18.59 19.50 28.07
C THR A 944 17.45 19.56 29.09
N GLU A 945 17.74 19.79 30.37
CA GLU A 945 16.71 19.96 31.39
C GLU A 945 15.82 21.19 31.11
N ARG A 946 16.41 22.35 30.80
CA ARG A 946 15.62 23.53 30.40
C ARG A 946 14.73 23.23 29.20
N GLN A 947 15.23 22.47 28.22
CA GLN A 947 14.45 22.08 27.06
C GLN A 947 13.29 21.14 27.41
N LEU A 948 13.53 20.14 28.25
CA LEU A 948 12.50 19.19 28.72
C LEU A 948 11.40 19.91 29.53
N ARG A 949 11.78 20.92 30.32
CA ARG A 949 10.87 21.76 31.10
C ARG A 949 10.22 22.90 30.31
N TRP A 950 10.45 23.01 29.00
CA TRP A 950 9.93 24.06 28.12
C TRP A 950 10.35 25.49 28.53
N LEU A 951 11.57 25.65 29.05
CA LEU A 951 12.17 26.94 29.44
C LEU A 951 13.08 27.54 28.35
N THR A 952 13.07 26.95 27.15
CA THR A 952 13.91 27.38 26.01
C THR A 952 13.07 28.15 25.00
N GLU A 953 13.69 29.09 24.27
CA GLU A 953 12.97 29.91 23.27
C GLU A 953 12.25 29.05 22.21
N GLN A 954 12.83 27.92 21.80
CA GLN A 954 12.23 27.03 20.80
C GLN A 954 10.95 26.32 21.30
N ARG A 955 10.68 26.34 22.60
CA ARG A 955 9.53 25.72 23.26
C ARG A 955 8.58 26.75 23.91
N ARG A 956 8.75 28.04 23.60
CA ARG A 956 7.87 29.08 24.11
C ARG A 956 6.43 28.87 23.64
N VAL A 957 5.47 29.03 24.56
CA VAL A 957 4.03 28.93 24.25
C VAL A 957 3.61 30.07 23.33
N ARG A 958 2.76 29.79 22.34
CA ARG A 958 2.32 30.79 21.35
C ARG A 958 0.82 31.04 21.35
N ASP A 959 0.05 30.09 21.87
CA ASP A 959 -1.40 30.15 21.99
C ASP A 959 -1.89 29.32 23.20
N ALA A 960 -3.19 29.38 23.49
CA ALA A 960 -3.80 28.62 24.58
C ALA A 960 -3.70 27.09 24.39
N GLU A 961 -3.56 26.57 23.16
CA GLU A 961 -3.37 25.13 22.91
C GLU A 961 -1.97 24.67 23.33
N ASP A 962 -0.96 25.51 23.13
CA ASP A 962 0.40 25.26 23.61
C ASP A 962 0.44 25.20 25.15
N VAL A 963 -0.45 25.91 25.87
CA VAL A 963 -0.57 25.84 27.35
C VAL A 963 -1.13 24.50 27.82
N VAL A 964 -2.16 23.98 27.14
CA VAL A 964 -2.71 22.65 27.45
C VAL A 964 -1.67 21.56 27.17
N GLU A 965 -0.93 21.66 26.06
CA GLU A 965 0.17 20.76 25.75
C GLU A 965 1.31 20.85 26.78
N LEU A 966 1.64 22.06 27.24
CA LEU A 966 2.63 22.30 28.29
C LEU A 966 2.25 21.58 29.59
N LEU A 967 1.02 21.79 30.09
CA LEU A 967 0.54 21.15 31.32
C LEU A 967 0.42 19.62 31.17
N ARG A 968 0.10 19.15 29.97
CA ARG A 968 0.05 17.71 29.67
C ARG A 968 1.44 17.05 29.69
N VAL A 969 2.46 17.72 29.15
CA VAL A 969 3.83 17.19 29.06
C VAL A 969 4.57 17.36 30.40
N VAL A 970 4.54 18.56 30.97
CA VAL A 970 5.30 18.91 32.18
C VAL A 970 4.57 18.48 33.45
N GLY A 971 3.24 18.56 33.46
CA GLY A 971 2.40 18.28 34.63
C GLY A 971 1.94 19.55 35.32
N ASP A 972 1.86 19.49 36.65
CA ASP A 972 1.43 20.60 37.48
C ASP A 972 2.42 21.78 37.41
N LEU A 973 1.91 23.01 37.34
CA LEU A 973 2.72 24.23 37.35
C LEU A 973 2.07 25.31 38.23
N ALA A 974 2.88 26.02 39.02
CA ALA A 974 2.42 27.21 39.75
C ALA A 974 2.32 28.43 38.81
N ASP A 975 1.62 29.49 39.25
CA ASP A 975 1.47 30.75 38.50
C ASP A 975 2.83 31.34 38.07
N GLU A 976 3.80 31.34 38.98
CA GLU A 976 5.18 31.82 38.74
C GLU A 976 5.90 30.98 37.68
N GLU A 977 5.69 29.66 37.67
CA GLU A 977 6.31 28.75 36.71
C GLU A 977 5.69 28.91 35.30
N LEU A 978 4.40 29.22 35.22
CA LEU A 978 3.71 29.52 33.96
C LEU A 978 4.15 30.88 33.41
N ALA A 979 4.27 31.89 34.28
CA ALA A 979 4.78 33.21 33.91
C ALA A 979 6.21 33.14 33.37
N ALA A 980 7.09 32.31 33.97
CA ALA A 980 8.45 32.07 33.48
C ALA A 980 8.51 31.46 32.07
N ARG A 981 7.40 30.84 31.61
CA ARG A 981 7.25 30.28 30.25
C ARG A 981 6.52 31.23 29.30
N GLY A 982 6.14 32.42 29.77
CA GLY A 982 5.46 33.45 29.00
C GLY A 982 3.98 33.16 28.76
N VAL A 983 3.32 32.40 29.65
CA VAL A 983 1.88 32.12 29.58
C VAL A 983 1.08 33.34 30.08
N PRO A 984 0.18 33.92 29.27
CA PRO A 984 -0.74 34.97 29.70
C PRO A 984 -1.88 34.45 30.61
N ASP A 985 -2.29 35.25 31.61
CA ASP A 985 -3.35 34.90 32.57
C ASP A 985 -4.75 34.76 31.94
N ASP A 986 -5.02 35.49 30.86
CA ASP A 986 -6.29 35.42 30.13
C ASP A 986 -6.48 34.06 29.45
N TRP A 987 -5.40 33.44 28.96
CA TRP A 987 -5.45 32.08 28.39
C TRP A 987 -5.80 31.04 29.46
N LEU A 988 -5.21 31.13 30.65
CA LEU A 988 -5.52 30.23 31.77
C LEU A 988 -6.98 30.39 32.22
N THR A 989 -7.45 31.63 32.31
CA THR A 989 -8.84 31.94 32.68
C THR A 989 -9.82 31.36 31.66
N GLY A 990 -9.56 31.54 30.36
CA GLY A 990 -10.38 30.97 29.28
C GLY A 990 -10.38 29.44 29.28
N LEU A 991 -9.22 28.80 29.45
CA LEU A 991 -9.10 27.34 29.53
C LEU A 991 -9.78 26.77 30.77
N ALA A 992 -9.74 27.46 31.91
CA ALA A 992 -10.42 27.07 33.13
C ALA A 992 -11.94 27.16 32.99
N ALA A 993 -12.44 28.23 32.37
CA ALA A 993 -13.85 28.39 32.05
C ALA A 993 -14.35 27.28 31.10
N ALA A 994 -13.52 26.90 30.13
CA ALA A 994 -13.77 25.77 29.23
C ALA A 994 -13.51 24.38 29.88
N ARG A 995 -13.15 24.34 31.18
CA ARG A 995 -12.83 23.11 31.95
C ARG A 995 -11.74 22.24 31.33
N ARG A 996 -10.79 22.84 30.62
CA ARG A 996 -9.65 22.15 30.01
C ARG A 996 -8.43 22.10 30.93
N VAL A 997 -8.34 23.05 31.86
CA VAL A 997 -7.37 23.07 32.95
C VAL A 997 -8.10 23.22 34.27
N LEU A 998 -7.52 22.67 35.33
CA LEU A 998 -8.03 22.73 36.68
C LEU A 998 -7.02 23.46 37.56
N ARG A 999 -7.53 24.21 38.53
CA ARG A 999 -6.74 24.78 39.61
C ARG A 999 -6.93 23.91 40.85
N VAL A 1000 -5.84 23.34 41.35
CA VAL A 1000 -5.83 22.35 42.42
C VAL A 1000 -4.72 22.63 43.42
N ARG A 1001 -4.81 22.06 44.62
CA ARG A 1001 -3.79 22.22 45.66
C ARG A 1001 -2.91 20.97 45.77
N ILE A 1002 -1.61 21.12 45.50
CA ILE A 1002 -0.60 20.06 45.59
C ILE A 1002 0.51 20.52 46.52
N ALA A 1003 0.90 19.66 47.48
CA ALA A 1003 1.94 19.98 48.48
C ALA A 1003 1.71 21.33 49.20
N GLY A 1004 0.44 21.69 49.43
CA GLY A 1004 0.06 22.94 50.10
C GLY A 1004 0.06 24.19 49.21
N GLN A 1005 0.41 24.10 47.92
CA GLN A 1005 0.44 25.21 46.96
C GLN A 1005 -0.64 25.09 45.89
N GLU A 1006 -1.19 26.22 45.45
CA GLU A 1006 -2.11 26.29 44.30
C GLU A 1006 -1.34 26.07 42.99
N ARG A 1007 -1.80 25.14 42.16
CA ARG A 1007 -1.18 24.79 40.89
C ARG A 1007 -2.23 24.53 39.81
N TRP A 1008 -1.84 24.80 38.57
CA TRP A 1008 -2.63 24.48 37.38
C TRP A 1008 -2.23 23.10 36.86
N VAL A 1009 -3.24 22.34 36.44
CA VAL A 1009 -3.08 21.01 35.87
C VAL A 1009 -4.01 20.85 34.68
N GLY A 1010 -3.67 19.97 33.73
CA GLY A 1010 -4.62 19.58 32.69
C GLY A 1010 -5.79 18.79 33.29
N VAL A 1011 -6.99 18.93 32.73
CA VAL A 1011 -8.18 18.16 33.19
C VAL A 1011 -7.96 16.65 33.08
N GLU A 1012 -7.12 16.21 32.14
CA GLU A 1012 -6.68 14.82 31.92
C GLU A 1012 -5.95 14.22 33.13
N ASP A 1013 -5.41 15.04 34.03
CA ASP A 1013 -4.70 14.60 35.23
C ASP A 1013 -5.61 14.45 36.45
N ALA A 1014 -6.92 14.73 36.31
CA ALA A 1014 -7.86 14.75 37.43
C ALA A 1014 -7.87 13.45 38.23
N ALA A 1015 -8.15 12.30 37.58
CA ALA A 1015 -8.12 10.99 38.26
C ALA A 1015 -6.74 10.65 38.82
N ARG A 1016 -5.67 10.91 38.05
CA ARG A 1016 -4.28 10.62 38.45
C ARG A 1016 -3.90 11.36 39.74
N LEU A 1017 -4.24 12.64 39.86
CA LEU A 1017 -3.92 13.45 41.04
C LEU A 1017 -4.81 13.13 42.23
N ARG A 1018 -6.11 12.86 41.99
CA ARG A 1018 -7.03 12.39 43.04
C ARG A 1018 -6.53 11.08 43.66
N ASP A 1019 -6.20 10.11 42.81
CA ASP A 1019 -5.88 8.75 43.26
C ASP A 1019 -4.45 8.62 43.80
N ALA A 1020 -3.48 9.38 43.29
CA ALA A 1020 -2.10 9.36 43.80
C ALA A 1020 -1.88 10.25 45.02
N LEU A 1021 -2.49 11.44 45.06
CA LEU A 1021 -2.16 12.49 46.02
C LEU A 1021 -3.34 12.87 46.93
N GLY A 1022 -4.54 12.33 46.71
CA GLY A 1022 -5.74 12.70 47.46
C GLY A 1022 -6.23 14.13 47.18
N VAL A 1023 -5.90 14.67 46.01
CA VAL A 1023 -6.23 16.06 45.64
C VAL A 1023 -7.75 16.23 45.46
N ALA A 1024 -8.31 17.24 46.12
CA ALA A 1024 -9.71 17.62 45.92
C ALA A 1024 -9.90 18.27 44.54
N LEU A 1025 -10.75 17.66 43.71
CA LEU A 1025 -11.04 18.15 42.37
C LEU A 1025 -12.20 19.17 42.38
N PRO A 1026 -12.17 20.21 41.52
CA PRO A 1026 -13.28 21.14 41.37
C PRO A 1026 -14.58 20.45 40.91
N VAL A 1027 -15.73 21.05 41.23
CA VAL A 1027 -17.04 20.53 40.81
C VAL A 1027 -17.22 20.70 39.29
N GLY A 1028 -17.78 19.68 38.63
CA GLY A 1028 -18.12 19.72 37.20
C GLY A 1028 -17.06 19.14 36.25
N VAL A 1029 -16.05 18.43 36.77
CA VAL A 1029 -15.16 17.59 35.95
C VAL A 1029 -15.99 16.44 35.36
N ALA A 1030 -15.88 16.21 34.05
CA ALA A 1030 -16.62 15.16 33.36
C ALA A 1030 -16.19 13.76 33.83
N GLU A 1031 -17.13 12.83 33.93
CA GLU A 1031 -16.92 11.46 34.44
C GLU A 1031 -15.78 10.72 33.71
N ALA A 1032 -15.62 10.95 32.41
CA ALA A 1032 -14.54 10.36 31.61
C ALA A 1032 -13.12 10.69 32.10
N TYR A 1033 -12.93 11.84 32.78
CA TYR A 1033 -11.66 12.24 33.38
C TYR A 1033 -11.49 11.78 34.83
N LEU A 1034 -12.52 11.14 35.41
CA LEU A 1034 -12.55 10.63 36.77
C LEU A 1034 -12.31 9.12 36.86
N THR A 1035 -12.23 8.43 35.71
CA THR A 1035 -11.92 6.99 35.63
C THR A 1035 -10.57 6.70 36.28
N PRO A 1036 -10.48 5.75 37.24
CA PRO A 1036 -9.22 5.42 37.90
C PRO A 1036 -8.11 5.00 36.93
N VAL A 1037 -6.88 5.38 37.24
CA VAL A 1037 -5.67 4.98 36.51
C VAL A 1037 -5.02 3.80 37.23
N ALA A 1038 -4.44 2.84 36.49
CA ALA A 1038 -3.86 1.63 37.08
C ALA A 1038 -2.69 1.91 38.05
N ASP A 1039 -1.81 2.84 37.72
CA ASP A 1039 -0.65 3.21 38.54
C ASP A 1039 -0.47 4.74 38.62
N PRO A 1040 -1.35 5.45 39.35
CA PRO A 1040 -1.40 6.90 39.31
C PRO A 1040 -0.14 7.53 39.92
N LEU A 1041 0.44 6.92 40.95
CA LEU A 1041 1.68 7.37 41.58
C LEU A 1041 2.90 7.10 40.70
N GLY A 1042 3.01 5.90 40.12
CA GLY A 1042 4.07 5.58 39.17
C GLY A 1042 4.07 6.50 37.95
N ASP A 1043 2.89 6.86 37.45
CA ASP A 1043 2.73 7.81 36.36
C ASP A 1043 3.26 9.21 36.67
N LEU A 1044 2.95 9.75 37.87
CA LEU A 1044 3.42 11.08 38.30
C LEU A 1044 4.94 11.10 38.44
N VAL A 1045 5.50 10.08 39.11
CA VAL A 1045 6.95 9.94 39.31
C VAL A 1045 7.68 9.73 37.98
N ALA A 1046 7.13 8.89 37.09
CA ALA A 1046 7.70 8.67 35.76
C ALA A 1046 7.62 9.93 34.89
N ARG A 1047 6.54 10.72 34.99
CA ARG A 1047 6.44 12.03 34.31
C ARG A 1047 7.48 13.00 34.83
N TYR A 1048 7.64 13.09 36.16
CA TYR A 1048 8.67 13.93 36.77
C TYR A 1048 10.06 13.53 36.26
N ALA A 1049 10.38 12.24 36.20
CA ALA A 1049 11.65 11.74 35.70
C ALA A 1049 11.91 12.09 34.21
N ARG A 1050 10.88 12.07 33.36
CA ARG A 1050 11.00 12.42 31.93
C ARG A 1050 11.17 13.90 31.65
N THR A 1051 10.76 14.76 32.58
CA THR A 1051 10.78 16.22 32.39
C THR A 1051 11.98 16.88 33.08
N HIS A 1052 12.75 16.12 33.87
CA HIS A 1052 13.91 16.59 34.61
C HIS A 1052 15.18 15.84 34.17
N GLY A 1053 16.35 16.44 34.42
CA GLY A 1053 17.61 15.72 34.40
C GLY A 1053 17.73 14.77 35.60
N PRO A 1054 18.93 14.23 35.88
CA PRO A 1054 19.18 13.45 37.10
C PRO A 1054 18.69 14.16 38.36
N PHE A 1055 17.91 13.48 39.19
CA PHE A 1055 17.28 14.05 40.39
C PHE A 1055 17.36 13.11 41.59
N ALA A 1056 17.32 13.68 42.80
CA ALA A 1056 17.23 12.90 44.05
C ALA A 1056 15.78 12.56 44.38
N ALA A 1057 15.51 11.40 44.99
CA ALA A 1057 14.14 11.02 45.38
C ALA A 1057 13.47 12.07 46.29
N ALA A 1058 14.25 12.74 47.13
CA ALA A 1058 13.78 13.80 48.03
C ALA A 1058 13.19 15.01 47.29
N THR A 1059 13.72 15.40 46.12
CA THR A 1059 13.19 16.56 45.37
C THR A 1059 11.85 16.24 44.72
N CYS A 1060 11.71 15.04 44.14
CA CYS A 1060 10.43 14.56 43.62
C CYS A 1060 9.38 14.40 44.74
N ALA A 1061 9.79 13.90 45.91
CA ALA A 1061 8.92 13.77 47.09
C ALA A 1061 8.40 15.14 47.57
N ALA A 1062 9.29 16.14 47.66
CA ALA A 1062 8.93 17.50 48.01
C ALA A 1062 7.97 18.15 46.99
N ARG A 1063 8.15 17.91 45.68
CA ARG A 1063 7.27 18.44 44.63
C ARG A 1063 5.81 18.03 44.84
N PHE A 1064 5.58 16.77 45.19
CA PHE A 1064 4.24 16.19 45.31
C PHE A 1064 3.70 16.12 46.74
N GLY A 1065 4.51 16.47 47.75
CA GLY A 1065 4.12 16.39 49.16
C GLY A 1065 4.05 14.94 49.68
N LEU A 1066 4.87 14.05 49.13
CA LEU A 1066 4.93 12.63 49.46
C LEU A 1066 6.11 12.32 50.40
N GLY A 1067 6.05 11.20 51.10
CA GLY A 1067 7.20 10.68 51.85
C GLY A 1067 8.31 10.19 50.92
N VAL A 1068 9.58 10.50 51.22
CA VAL A 1068 10.74 10.11 50.39
C VAL A 1068 10.79 8.61 50.13
N PHE A 1069 10.51 7.80 51.15
CA PHE A 1069 10.47 6.34 51.03
C PHE A 1069 9.43 5.84 50.01
N VAL A 1070 8.27 6.48 49.93
CA VAL A 1070 7.20 6.11 48.97
C VAL A 1070 7.66 6.35 47.54
N VAL A 1071 8.34 7.47 47.30
CA VAL A 1071 8.92 7.81 45.99
C VAL A 1071 10.07 6.87 45.65
N GLU A 1072 10.95 6.54 46.58
CA GLU A 1072 12.04 5.57 46.36
C GLU A 1072 11.54 4.18 45.97
N GLN A 1073 10.51 3.66 46.65
CA GLN A 1073 9.92 2.36 46.30
C GLN A 1073 9.30 2.39 44.89
N THR A 1074 8.63 3.49 44.55
CA THR A 1074 8.09 3.71 43.20
C THR A 1074 9.20 3.74 42.15
N LEU A 1075 10.29 4.46 42.40
CA LEU A 1075 11.46 4.53 41.51
C LEU A 1075 12.16 3.18 41.36
N ARG A 1076 12.28 2.37 42.42
CA ARG A 1076 12.82 1.01 42.35
C ARG A 1076 11.96 0.11 41.46
N ARG A 1077 10.63 0.17 41.60
CA ARG A 1077 9.70 -0.57 40.72
C ARG A 1077 9.80 -0.11 39.27
N LEU A 1078 9.90 1.20 39.03
CA LEU A 1078 10.10 1.77 37.69
C LEU A 1078 11.47 1.38 37.09
N ALA A 1079 12.50 1.21 37.92
CA ALA A 1079 13.81 0.74 37.48
C ALA A 1079 13.82 -0.75 37.15
N ALA A 1080 13.10 -1.57 37.91
CA ALA A 1080 12.89 -2.98 37.55
C ALA A 1080 12.16 -3.14 36.20
N ALA A 1081 11.26 -2.20 35.86
CA ALA A 1081 10.62 -2.10 34.55
C ALA A 1081 11.47 -1.38 33.48
N GLY A 1082 12.72 -1.01 33.79
CA GLY A 1082 13.65 -0.36 32.85
C GLY A 1082 13.32 1.09 32.46
N ARG A 1083 12.37 1.75 33.15
CA ARG A 1083 11.96 3.14 32.82
C ARG A 1083 12.88 4.21 33.41
N VAL A 1084 13.43 3.95 34.60
CA VAL A 1084 14.38 4.85 35.27
C VAL A 1084 15.65 4.09 35.64
N VAL A 1085 16.77 4.80 35.72
CA VAL A 1085 18.08 4.24 36.03
C VAL A 1085 18.61 4.90 37.31
N PRO A 1086 18.96 4.13 38.35
CA PRO A 1086 19.66 4.65 39.51
C PRO A 1086 21.16 4.84 39.20
N GLY A 1087 21.77 5.86 39.77
CA GLY A 1087 23.22 6.09 39.64
C GLY A 1087 23.67 7.44 40.17
N GLU A 1088 24.97 7.72 39.99
CA GLU A 1088 25.57 9.04 40.22
C GLU A 1088 25.84 9.67 38.86
N PHE A 1089 25.08 10.72 38.51
CA PHE A 1089 25.09 11.30 37.16
C PHE A 1089 25.58 12.76 37.14
N SER A 1090 25.47 13.48 38.25
CA SER A 1090 25.91 14.88 38.37
C SER A 1090 27.18 14.99 39.22
N PRO A 1091 28.15 15.84 38.84
CA PRO A 1091 29.39 16.04 39.59
C PRO A 1091 29.18 16.79 40.93
N ASP A 1092 28.13 17.59 41.04
CA ASP A 1092 27.92 18.51 42.17
C ASP A 1092 27.02 17.96 43.29
N THR A 1093 26.55 16.71 43.19
CA THR A 1093 25.59 16.12 44.14
C THR A 1093 26.03 14.72 44.58
N ALA A 1094 26.36 14.57 45.87
CA ALA A 1094 26.65 13.27 46.46
C ALA A 1094 25.36 12.53 46.82
N GLY A 1095 25.22 11.27 46.42
CA GLY A 1095 24.09 10.39 46.76
C GLY A 1095 23.38 9.77 45.55
N SER A 1096 22.53 8.78 45.82
CA SER A 1096 21.79 8.04 44.77
C SER A 1096 20.80 8.95 44.04
N GLN A 1097 21.07 9.19 42.75
CA GLN A 1097 20.19 9.91 41.84
C GLN A 1097 19.43 8.93 40.94
N TRP A 1098 18.36 9.44 40.34
CA TRP A 1098 17.53 8.73 39.38
C TRP A 1098 17.41 9.56 38.12
N CYS A 1099 17.41 8.89 36.97
CA CYS A 1099 17.21 9.54 35.67
C CYS A 1099 16.32 8.65 34.81
N ASP A 1100 15.43 9.23 34.01
CA ASP A 1100 14.68 8.47 33.01
C ASP A 1100 15.64 7.86 31.98
N ALA A 1101 15.37 6.62 31.56
CA ALA A 1101 16.27 5.87 30.68
C ALA A 1101 16.46 6.54 29.30
N GLU A 1102 15.41 7.15 28.74
CA GLU A 1102 15.48 7.88 27.46
C GLU A 1102 16.16 9.24 27.63
N VAL A 1103 15.89 9.94 28.73
CA VAL A 1103 16.59 11.19 29.07
C VAL A 1103 18.09 10.92 29.22
N LEU A 1104 18.49 9.85 29.91
CA LEU A 1104 19.89 9.46 30.05
C LEU A 1104 20.54 9.12 28.71
N ARG A 1105 19.84 8.41 27.80
CA ARG A 1105 20.32 8.16 26.42
C ARG A 1105 20.49 9.46 25.63
N LEU A 1106 19.56 10.39 25.75
CA LEU A 1106 19.62 11.70 25.10
C LEU A 1106 20.82 12.50 25.61
N LEU A 1107 21.01 12.56 26.93
CA LEU A 1107 22.14 13.21 27.59
C LEU A 1107 23.46 12.60 27.10
N ARG A 1108 23.62 11.27 27.14
CA ARG A 1108 24.83 10.59 26.62
C ARG A 1108 25.12 10.94 25.18
N ARG A 1109 24.11 10.91 24.30
CA ARG A 1109 24.28 11.23 22.88
C ARG A 1109 24.73 12.67 22.66
N ARG A 1110 24.15 13.62 23.40
CA ARG A 1110 24.50 15.05 23.29
C ARG A 1110 25.87 15.35 23.88
N SER A 1111 26.21 14.75 25.03
CA SER A 1111 27.53 14.89 25.65
C SER A 1111 28.63 14.28 24.78
N LEU A 1112 28.40 13.11 24.17
CA LEU A 1112 29.32 12.54 23.17
C LEU A 1112 29.45 13.42 21.93
N ALA A 1113 28.38 14.07 21.47
CA ALA A 1113 28.43 15.00 20.35
C ALA A 1113 29.20 16.29 20.71
N ALA A 1114 29.09 16.77 21.95
CA ALA A 1114 29.88 17.89 22.47
C ALA A 1114 31.37 17.53 22.55
N LEU A 1115 31.71 16.37 23.14
CA LEU A 1115 33.09 15.84 23.18
C LEU A 1115 33.68 15.61 21.78
N ARG A 1116 32.88 15.13 20.81
CA ARG A 1116 33.33 14.98 19.42
C ARG A 1116 33.56 16.32 18.71
N ARG A 1117 32.86 17.39 19.09
CA ARG A 1117 33.13 18.74 18.59
C ARG A 1117 34.46 19.30 19.10
N GLU A 1118 34.95 18.83 20.24
CA GLU A 1118 36.31 19.14 20.71
C GLU A 1118 37.39 18.41 19.90
N ILE A 1119 37.02 17.35 19.18
CA ILE A 1119 37.90 16.54 18.29
C ILE A 1119 37.46 16.71 16.82
N GLU A 1120 37.28 17.95 16.39
CA GLU A 1120 36.91 18.24 15.00
C GLU A 1120 38.15 18.13 14.07
N PRO A 1121 38.06 17.45 12.91
CA PRO A 1121 39.17 17.39 11.97
C PRO A 1121 39.53 18.80 11.46
N VAL A 1122 40.78 19.19 11.68
CA VAL A 1122 41.30 20.46 11.18
C VAL A 1122 41.32 20.48 9.66
N ALA A 1123 41.07 21.66 9.06
CA ALA A 1123 41.17 21.81 7.62
C ALA A 1123 42.56 21.33 7.12
N PRO A 1124 42.66 20.66 5.96
CA PRO A 1124 43.93 20.12 5.46
C PRO A 1124 45.09 21.12 5.44
N ARG A 1125 44.79 22.42 5.26
CA ARG A 1125 45.77 23.51 5.33
C ARG A 1125 46.37 23.72 6.72
N ALA A 1126 45.57 23.59 7.78
CA ALA A 1126 46.05 23.71 9.15
C ALA A 1126 46.95 22.53 9.53
N LEU A 1127 46.59 21.31 9.12
CA LEU A 1127 47.43 20.12 9.29
C LEU A 1127 48.74 20.24 8.49
N ALA A 1128 48.68 20.69 7.24
CA ALA A 1128 49.84 20.89 6.38
C ALA A 1128 50.80 21.99 6.86
N ALA A 1129 50.30 22.99 7.59
CA ALA A 1129 51.13 24.01 8.23
C ALA A 1129 51.71 23.55 9.57
N PHE A 1130 50.96 22.74 10.32
CA PHE A 1130 51.37 22.21 11.61
C PHE A 1130 52.46 21.13 11.47
N LEU A 1131 52.31 20.17 10.55
CA LEU A 1131 53.22 19.02 10.43
C LEU A 1131 54.70 19.42 10.25
N PRO A 1132 55.06 20.31 9.31
CA PRO A 1132 56.46 20.72 9.12
C PRO A 1132 57.01 21.44 10.36
N ARG A 1133 56.18 22.27 11.01
CA ARG A 1133 56.54 23.02 12.22
C ARG A 1133 56.77 22.11 13.42
N TRP A 1134 55.88 21.12 13.60
CA TRP A 1134 55.96 20.12 14.66
C TRP A 1134 57.16 19.18 14.47
N GLN A 1135 57.42 18.78 13.23
CA GLN A 1135 58.59 17.97 12.85
C GLN A 1135 59.89 18.79 12.76
N GLN A 1136 59.87 20.08 13.14
CA GLN A 1136 60.98 21.04 13.05
C GLN A 1136 61.65 21.13 11.67
N VAL A 1137 60.92 20.76 10.61
CA VAL A 1137 61.38 20.87 9.23
C VAL A 1137 61.35 22.35 8.86
N GLY A 1138 62.53 22.97 8.82
CA GLY A 1138 62.72 24.38 8.43
C GLY A 1138 63.23 25.31 9.54
N SER A 1139 63.49 24.82 10.77
CA SER A 1139 64.03 25.64 11.86
C SER A 1139 65.37 25.13 12.39
N SER A 1140 66.41 25.15 11.54
CA SER A 1140 67.79 25.58 11.89
C SER A 1140 68.82 25.18 10.82
N ALA A 1141 68.96 26.02 9.78
CA ALA A 1141 70.25 26.24 9.15
C ALA A 1141 70.40 27.75 8.92
N ARG A 1142 71.33 28.35 9.67
CA ARG A 1142 71.72 29.75 9.57
C ARG A 1142 72.42 29.98 8.23
N GLY A 1143 72.11 31.11 7.60
CA GLY A 1143 73.09 31.84 6.79
C GLY A 1143 72.72 32.06 5.33
N TRP A 1144 71.90 33.08 5.04
CA TRP A 1144 72.31 34.14 4.11
C TRP A 1144 71.45 35.40 4.31
N ARG A 1145 72.09 36.56 4.32
CA ARG A 1145 71.53 37.89 4.63
C ARG A 1145 70.70 38.47 3.46
N PRO A 1146 69.80 39.44 3.74
CA PRO A 1146 68.75 39.89 2.83
C PRO A 1146 69.21 41.01 1.88
N SER A 1147 68.47 41.20 0.78
CA SER A 1147 68.31 42.49 0.10
C SER A 1147 66.82 42.81 0.01
N PRO A 1148 66.38 44.06 0.27
CA PRO A 1148 64.98 44.39 0.44
C PRO A 1148 64.29 44.68 -0.90
N PRO A 1149 62.97 44.41 -1.06
CA PRO A 1149 62.18 44.95 -2.17
C PRO A 1149 61.49 46.27 -1.74
N PRO A 1150 61.32 47.25 -2.64
CA PRO A 1150 60.48 48.39 -2.34
C PRO A 1150 59.01 48.14 -2.68
N SER A 1151 58.21 48.46 -1.67
CA SER A 1151 56.82 48.91 -1.59
C SER A 1151 55.92 49.11 -2.82
N SER A 1152 54.63 48.97 -2.49
CA SER A 1152 53.42 49.53 -3.12
C SER A 1152 52.80 48.66 -4.21
N SER A 1153 51.49 48.48 -4.35
CA SER A 1153 50.28 48.87 -3.62
C SER A 1153 49.10 48.26 -4.39
N CYS A 1154 47.93 48.19 -3.75
CA CYS A 1154 46.59 48.07 -4.35
C CYS A 1154 46.17 46.70 -4.93
N ARG A 1155 45.22 46.03 -4.26
CA ARG A 1155 43.74 46.07 -4.48
C ARG A 1155 43.30 45.31 -5.74
N ALA A 1156 42.77 44.10 -5.55
CA ALA A 1156 41.34 43.77 -5.64
C ALA A 1156 41.13 42.36 -5.08
#